data_AF-A0A8S7B3L8-F1
#
_entry.id   AF-A0A8S7B3L8-F1
#
_cell.length_a   1.000
_cell.length_b   1.000
_cell.length_c   1.000
_cell.angle_alpha   90.00
_cell.angle_beta   90.00
_cell.angle_gamma   90.00
#
_symmetry.space_group_name_H-M   'P 1'
#
loop_
_entity.id
_entity.type
_entity.pdbx_description
1 polymer ?
#
loop_
_entity_poly.entity_id
_entity_poly.type
_entity_poly.pdbx_seq_one_letter_code
_entity_poly.pdbx_strand_id
1 'polypeptide(L)'
;NGDSTISGDLQLGYASLIQLKNKAAIEIGSEATFNMRDIENYDHYYAQTPQIIKAESSSEVINNGNVDIRNISFAGIFGENTTGINNGNITLSLYDYASTNTPAPEPDNTAFLTSNGGSAVNKGVITSKVMEQHSVVNMAALTGSTDQRVFNNSVASMMGMEAYNKGSVLNAEGAVIDMYGRGSIGMLAIDNSTADNAGNITVDTLWVDDNDTTSLRTDLPGATAKDYGVGMATGTDTGGGARNNAIATNLEGGVITVYNAGAGMAAYGNSNMVINQGIINLEKNADYDANLGSNTLVGMAVYKGATAINDQTGVININVDTGQAFYNDGTGIILNYGEINLNGAEIDSADSHYGAPAEDLDLLSELSASGESITKAVTRDGFVTIKPLANYGTEILNGDVDANLWLYNEDKASLTVNGDLNIVQGLENSGSMDVDKLTANASVYNRASGSMTTELLMLKGGSAFFNEGSFSGVISGDSYKQNVVNTGEMTTATDGSALINGSFVLYNEAGSTLTNSGNAIAGGENAIVNITRTSDSLSQVNRGTITATNGYSAIKTASTGSNSNGKWIWNTETGVINGINPDAPLIDLGRGYNFANAGTINVQGDGSVAISGGTTSYTVQLVNSGTINVGTEQGKADGSNGEGLIGIKGNGSATTINNTKDGVINVYADNSWAFGGSTKAIVNNGIINLLCNIGCEIYAPNTTGTRNSQDGTADIIVPDASATPGQGNVPAAPVNAVSQQKLTNYTIGTNSDGSSGTLRANNLVISDNVKVNTGFSAGTADTTVVIDDVFKGENISGAENITSSSVVWNAKGSTDASGNVDVTMSKNAYTDVATDASVNDVAKALDAGYTNNELYTSLNVGTTAELNSALKQVSGSQATTVFREARVLSNRFSMLADAAPKVGNGLAFNVVAKGDPRAELGNNTEYDMLALRKTIDLSENQTMSLEYGIARLDGDGAQKAGDNGVTGGYSQFFGLKHQMSFDNGMNWNNALRYDVHNLDSSRSIAFSNTNKTADTDVKQQYLEFRSEGAKTFEPSEGLKVTPYAGVKLRHTLEGGYQERNAGDFNLSMNSGSETAVDSIVGLKLDYAGKDGWSANATLEGGPNLSYSKSQRTASLAGAGSQHFNVDDGQKGGGINSLASVGVKYSSKESSLNLDAYHWKEDGISDKGVMLNFKKTF
;
A
#
# COMPACT_ATOMS: atom_id res chain seq x y z
N ASN A 1 28.59 -7.58 -30.59
CA ASN A 1 28.41 -8.80 -31.43
C ASN A 1 29.65 -9.17 -32.25
N GLY A 2 30.85 -8.69 -31.91
CA GLY A 2 32.08 -9.08 -32.60
C GLY A 2 33.28 -8.82 -31.69
N ASP A 3 34.45 -9.30 -32.09
CA ASP A 3 35.65 -9.20 -31.28
C ASP A 3 36.14 -7.76 -31.14
N SER A 4 36.43 -7.36 -29.91
CA SER A 4 36.93 -6.04 -29.55
C SER A 4 38.18 -6.19 -28.67
N THR A 5 39.23 -5.46 -29.00
CA THR A 5 40.49 -5.49 -28.25
C THR A 5 40.91 -4.08 -27.89
N ILE A 6 41.35 -3.89 -26.65
CA ILE A 6 42.02 -2.67 -26.18
C ILE A 6 43.48 -3.03 -25.91
N SER A 7 44.41 -2.33 -26.56
CA SER A 7 45.85 -2.61 -26.51
C SER A 7 46.66 -1.31 -26.49
N GLY A 8 47.86 -1.34 -25.92
CA GLY A 8 48.83 -0.24 -25.92
C GLY A 8 49.18 0.28 -24.51
N ASP A 9 49.82 1.46 -24.47
CA ASP A 9 50.18 2.15 -23.23
C ASP A 9 49.01 2.96 -22.66
N LEU A 10 48.63 2.71 -21.42
CA LEU A 10 47.62 3.47 -20.67
C LEU A 10 48.30 4.36 -19.62
N GLN A 11 48.86 5.47 -20.08
CA GLN A 11 49.55 6.44 -19.22
C GLN A 11 48.56 7.42 -18.57
N LEU A 12 48.62 7.57 -17.24
CA LEU A 12 48.07 8.67 -16.41
C LEU A 12 46.59 9.07 -16.65
N GLY A 13 45.69 8.62 -15.76
CA GLY A 13 44.49 9.38 -15.38
C GLY A 13 43.31 9.38 -16.36
N TYR A 14 43.00 8.26 -17.03
CA TYR A 14 41.78 8.18 -17.85
C TYR A 14 40.52 7.99 -16.97
N ALA A 15 39.41 8.65 -17.34
CA ALA A 15 38.15 8.62 -16.61
C ALA A 15 37.18 7.59 -17.22
N SER A 16 37.53 6.30 -17.16
CA SER A 16 36.85 5.19 -17.85
C SER A 16 36.87 5.33 -19.38
N LEU A 17 37.00 4.21 -20.10
CA LEU A 17 37.10 4.21 -21.57
C LEU A 17 35.73 4.38 -22.22
N ILE A 18 34.68 3.87 -21.58
CA ILE A 18 33.29 3.96 -22.03
C ILE A 18 32.46 4.57 -20.90
N GLN A 19 31.69 5.61 -21.18
CA GLN A 19 30.78 6.23 -20.22
C GLN A 19 29.34 6.20 -20.72
N LEU A 20 28.42 5.69 -19.91
CA LEU A 20 26.99 5.61 -20.17
C LEU A 20 26.26 6.53 -19.21
N LYS A 21 25.41 7.41 -19.75
CA LYS A 21 24.58 8.35 -18.98
C LYS A 21 23.19 8.47 -19.61
N ASN A 22 22.23 8.91 -18.82
CA ASN A 22 20.86 9.22 -19.25
C ASN A 22 20.15 8.03 -19.92
N LYS A 23 20.05 6.89 -19.20
CA LYS A 23 19.41 5.66 -19.69
C LYS A 23 20.09 5.04 -20.92
N ALA A 24 21.39 5.27 -21.08
CA ALA A 24 22.17 4.62 -22.13
C ALA A 24 22.41 3.15 -21.77
N ALA A 25 22.50 2.29 -22.79
CA ALA A 25 22.77 0.87 -22.59
C ALA A 25 23.93 0.43 -23.48
N ILE A 26 24.77 -0.49 -22.98
CA ILE A 26 25.76 -1.23 -23.78
C ILE A 26 25.56 -2.72 -23.59
N GLU A 27 25.67 -3.48 -24.68
CA GLU A 27 25.58 -4.92 -24.68
C GLU A 27 26.78 -5.55 -25.40
N ILE A 28 27.48 -6.45 -24.71
CA ILE A 28 28.44 -7.39 -25.32
C ILE A 28 27.66 -8.65 -25.66
N GLY A 29 27.27 -8.83 -26.93
CA GLY A 29 26.46 -9.99 -27.36
C GLY A 29 27.16 -11.35 -27.18
N SER A 30 26.39 -12.44 -27.24
CA SER A 30 26.81 -13.79 -26.84
C SER A 30 28.04 -14.35 -27.57
N GLU A 31 28.20 -14.01 -28.85
CA GLU A 31 29.34 -14.46 -29.68
C GLU A 31 30.51 -13.46 -29.68
N ALA A 32 30.45 -12.40 -28.87
CA ALA A 32 31.46 -11.35 -28.85
C ALA A 32 32.55 -11.63 -27.81
N THR A 33 33.80 -11.34 -28.16
CA THR A 33 34.92 -11.27 -27.22
C THR A 33 35.29 -9.82 -26.96
N PHE A 34 35.53 -9.46 -25.71
CA PHE A 34 36.10 -8.19 -25.30
C PHE A 34 37.39 -8.44 -24.51
N ASN A 35 38.53 -8.03 -25.06
CA ASN A 35 39.83 -8.39 -24.52
C ASN A 35 40.71 -7.16 -24.25
N MET A 36 41.42 -7.17 -23.12
CA MET A 36 42.44 -6.18 -22.78
C MET A 36 43.69 -6.86 -22.19
N ARG A 37 44.40 -7.62 -23.03
CA ARG A 37 45.61 -8.37 -22.63
C ARG A 37 46.93 -7.75 -23.06
N ASP A 38 46.90 -6.94 -24.12
CA ASP A 38 48.08 -6.36 -24.76
C ASP A 38 48.37 -4.95 -24.21
N ILE A 39 48.53 -4.85 -22.88
CA ILE A 39 48.87 -3.61 -22.18
C ILE A 39 50.35 -3.67 -21.79
N GLU A 40 51.13 -2.72 -22.31
CA GLU A 40 52.59 -2.66 -22.11
C GLU A 40 52.97 -1.85 -20.87
N ASN A 41 52.27 -0.73 -20.60
CA ASN A 41 52.41 0.06 -19.38
C ASN A 41 51.03 0.52 -18.87
N TYR A 42 50.87 0.51 -17.54
CA TYR A 42 49.69 1.02 -16.84
C TYR A 42 50.14 1.93 -15.69
N ASP A 43 50.11 3.25 -15.91
CA ASP A 43 50.59 4.22 -14.92
C ASP A 43 49.43 4.97 -14.27
N HIS A 44 49.18 4.67 -12.99
CA HIS A 44 48.17 5.34 -12.17
C HIS A 44 48.77 5.67 -10.79
N TYR A 45 48.78 6.95 -10.41
CA TYR A 45 49.51 7.45 -9.23
C TYR A 45 48.65 7.35 -7.96
N TYR A 46 48.49 6.14 -7.41
CA TYR A 46 47.81 5.91 -6.13
C TYR A 46 46.35 6.41 -6.12
N ALA A 47 45.68 6.38 -7.28
CA ALA A 47 44.29 6.76 -7.42
C ALA A 47 43.46 5.50 -7.72
N GLN A 48 42.15 5.56 -7.52
CA GLN A 48 41.28 4.39 -7.74
C GLN A 48 41.37 3.91 -9.20
N THR A 49 41.63 2.61 -9.43
CA THR A 49 41.59 1.98 -10.76
C THR A 49 40.25 2.27 -11.43
N PRO A 50 40.23 3.03 -12.54
CA PRO A 50 39.00 3.30 -13.27
C PRO A 50 38.46 1.99 -13.85
N GLN A 51 37.14 1.83 -13.83
CA GLN A 51 36.50 0.73 -14.56
C GLN A 51 36.54 1.03 -16.05
N ILE A 52 36.66 0.02 -16.92
CA ILE A 52 36.62 0.19 -18.38
C ILE A 52 35.30 0.88 -18.77
N ILE A 53 34.19 0.40 -18.23
CA ILE A 53 32.85 0.95 -18.44
C ILE A 53 32.39 1.64 -17.16
N LYS A 54 31.92 2.88 -17.28
CA LYS A 54 31.23 3.61 -16.22
C LYS A 54 29.80 3.89 -16.62
N ALA A 55 28.83 3.34 -15.88
CA ALA A 55 27.41 3.57 -16.08
C ALA A 55 26.84 4.44 -14.95
N GLU A 56 26.09 5.48 -15.32
CA GLU A 56 25.40 6.37 -14.37
C GLU A 56 24.00 6.75 -14.87
N SER A 57 23.16 7.31 -13.99
CA SER A 57 21.87 7.92 -14.36
C SER A 57 20.92 6.95 -15.06
N SER A 58 20.63 5.83 -14.38
CA SER A 58 19.71 4.78 -14.82
C SER A 58 20.14 4.09 -16.13
N SER A 59 21.45 3.96 -16.35
CA SER A 59 22.06 3.29 -17.49
C SER A 59 22.26 1.79 -17.25
N GLU A 60 22.56 1.04 -18.31
CA GLU A 60 22.64 -0.42 -18.26
C GLU A 60 23.89 -0.98 -18.97
N VAL A 61 24.54 -1.96 -18.34
CA VAL A 61 25.67 -2.72 -18.90
C VAL A 61 25.32 -4.21 -18.92
N ILE A 62 25.32 -4.84 -20.10
CA ILE A 62 25.00 -6.26 -20.26
C ILE A 62 26.19 -6.97 -20.91
N ASN A 63 26.72 -8.01 -20.26
CA ASN A 63 27.66 -8.95 -20.86
C ASN A 63 26.99 -10.30 -21.11
N ASN A 64 26.80 -10.67 -22.39
CA ASN A 64 26.39 -12.01 -22.82
C ASN A 64 27.57 -12.83 -23.36
N GLY A 65 28.71 -12.19 -23.65
CA GLY A 65 29.87 -12.79 -24.31
C GLY A 65 31.05 -13.07 -23.37
N ASN A 66 32.26 -13.02 -23.91
CA ASN A 66 33.50 -13.33 -23.18
C ASN A 66 34.34 -12.07 -22.96
N VAL A 67 34.60 -11.72 -21.70
CA VAL A 67 35.46 -10.62 -21.28
C VAL A 67 36.75 -11.19 -20.69
N ASP A 68 37.93 -10.77 -21.17
CA ASP A 68 39.25 -11.20 -20.68
C ASP A 68 40.14 -9.96 -20.47
N ILE A 69 40.35 -9.56 -19.22
CA ILE A 69 41.01 -8.30 -18.87
C ILE A 69 42.10 -8.48 -17.80
N ARG A 70 43.14 -7.65 -17.89
CA ARG A 70 44.30 -7.68 -16.98
C ARG A 70 44.41 -6.38 -16.19
N ASN A 71 44.63 -6.48 -14.88
CA ASN A 71 44.97 -5.37 -13.98
C ASN A 71 44.01 -4.18 -13.93
N ILE A 72 42.78 -4.35 -14.44
CA ILE A 72 41.76 -3.32 -14.54
C ILE A 72 40.39 -3.90 -14.22
N SER A 73 39.49 -3.06 -13.72
CA SER A 73 38.10 -3.45 -13.42
C SER A 73 37.19 -3.34 -14.65
N PHE A 74 36.24 -4.26 -14.80
CA PHE A 74 35.38 -4.31 -15.99
C PHE A 74 34.36 -3.16 -16.01
N ALA A 75 33.43 -3.10 -15.05
CA ALA A 75 32.35 -2.12 -15.06
C ALA A 75 32.03 -1.51 -13.69
N GLY A 76 31.77 -0.20 -13.68
CA GLY A 76 31.33 0.58 -12.53
C GLY A 76 29.89 1.05 -12.74
N ILE A 77 29.00 0.70 -11.81
CA ILE A 77 27.56 0.90 -11.87
C ILE A 77 27.14 1.87 -10.76
N PHE A 78 26.82 3.11 -11.11
CA PHE A 78 26.64 4.19 -10.14
C PHE A 78 25.24 4.82 -10.23
N GLY A 79 24.58 4.99 -9.09
CA GLY A 79 23.29 5.67 -9.02
C GLY A 79 22.10 4.74 -9.11
N GLU A 80 21.01 5.12 -8.44
CA GLU A 80 19.73 4.40 -8.44
C GLU A 80 19.24 4.03 -9.85
N ASN A 81 18.69 2.82 -9.97
CA ASN A 81 18.18 2.23 -11.23
C ASN A 81 19.24 2.03 -12.33
N THR A 82 20.54 2.09 -12.00
CA THR A 82 21.63 1.73 -12.93
C THR A 82 22.01 0.28 -12.70
N THR A 83 22.13 -0.50 -13.77
CA THR A 83 22.27 -1.96 -13.69
C THR A 83 23.49 -2.50 -14.46
N GLY A 84 24.17 -3.49 -13.88
CA GLY A 84 25.16 -4.33 -14.54
C GLY A 84 24.71 -5.78 -14.55
N ILE A 85 24.78 -6.47 -15.68
CA ILE A 85 24.35 -7.88 -15.79
C ILE A 85 25.44 -8.66 -16.53
N ASN A 86 25.92 -9.74 -15.92
CA ASN A 86 26.77 -10.73 -16.60
C ASN A 86 26.01 -12.03 -16.81
N ASN A 87 25.69 -12.39 -18.05
CA ASN A 87 25.20 -13.71 -18.45
C ASN A 87 26.32 -14.58 -19.08
N GLY A 88 27.46 -13.97 -19.43
CA GLY A 88 28.59 -14.63 -20.09
C GLY A 88 29.76 -14.92 -19.14
N ASN A 89 30.98 -14.83 -19.68
CA ASN A 89 32.20 -15.08 -18.93
C ASN A 89 32.98 -13.77 -18.73
N ILE A 90 33.50 -13.55 -17.53
CA ILE A 90 34.46 -12.48 -17.22
C ILE A 90 35.69 -13.11 -16.57
N THR A 91 36.85 -12.93 -17.18
CA THR A 91 38.15 -13.34 -16.62
C THR A 91 38.95 -12.10 -16.24
N LEU A 92 39.35 -12.02 -14.98
CA LEU A 92 40.25 -11.01 -14.42
C LEU A 92 41.60 -11.68 -14.13
N SER A 93 42.70 -11.04 -14.55
CA SER A 93 44.04 -11.50 -14.22
C SER A 93 44.87 -10.37 -13.62
N LEU A 94 45.58 -10.66 -12.52
CA LEU A 94 46.45 -9.71 -11.85
C LEU A 94 47.92 -10.08 -12.05
N TYR A 95 48.66 -9.17 -12.69
CA TYR A 95 50.12 -9.22 -12.85
C TYR A 95 50.79 -8.09 -12.05
N ASP A 96 52.10 -8.16 -11.85
CA ASP A 96 52.89 -7.08 -11.27
C ASP A 96 53.33 -6.09 -12.36
N TYR A 97 52.60 -4.97 -12.48
CA TYR A 97 52.99 -3.85 -13.34
C TYR A 97 53.80 -2.77 -12.60
N ALA A 98 54.31 -3.05 -11.40
CA ALA A 98 55.08 -2.06 -10.66
C ALA A 98 56.33 -1.62 -11.42
N SER A 99 56.55 -0.31 -11.50
CA SER A 99 57.71 0.30 -12.15
C SER A 99 58.43 1.26 -11.20
N THR A 100 59.59 1.79 -11.61
CA THR A 100 60.28 2.83 -10.84
C THR A 100 59.46 4.12 -10.65
N ASN A 101 58.47 4.35 -11.50
CA ASN A 101 57.58 5.52 -11.45
C ASN A 101 56.26 5.23 -10.73
N THR A 102 55.85 3.96 -10.67
CA THR A 102 54.60 3.44 -10.09
C THR A 102 54.94 2.19 -9.26
N PRO A 103 55.53 2.37 -8.06
CA PRO A 103 56.15 1.25 -7.31
C PRO A 103 55.15 0.31 -6.62
N ALA A 104 53.83 0.48 -6.84
CA ALA A 104 52.79 -0.31 -6.21
C ALA A 104 51.81 -0.88 -7.26
N PRO A 105 51.60 -2.21 -7.29
CA PRO A 105 50.46 -2.83 -7.95
C PRO A 105 49.13 -2.30 -7.37
N GLU A 106 48.12 -2.11 -8.22
CA GLU A 106 46.79 -1.65 -7.80
C GLU A 106 45.91 -2.84 -7.35
N PRO A 107 45.43 -2.87 -6.11
CA PRO A 107 44.76 -4.05 -5.57
C PRO A 107 43.27 -4.19 -5.93
N ASP A 108 42.59 -3.15 -6.40
CA ASP A 108 41.11 -3.09 -6.40
C ASP A 108 40.44 -3.57 -7.72
N ASN A 109 40.98 -4.62 -8.34
CA ASN A 109 40.43 -5.12 -9.60
C ASN A 109 39.16 -5.93 -9.36
N THR A 110 38.07 -5.54 -10.04
CA THR A 110 36.74 -6.15 -9.87
C THR A 110 35.97 -6.27 -11.18
N ALA A 111 35.11 -7.29 -11.30
CA ALA A 111 34.24 -7.42 -12.48
C ALA A 111 33.15 -6.35 -12.43
N PHE A 112 32.55 -6.15 -11.25
CA PHE A 112 31.57 -5.09 -11.03
C PHE A 112 31.85 -4.34 -9.76
N LEU A 113 31.92 -3.01 -9.86
CA LEU A 113 31.80 -2.09 -8.74
C LEU A 113 30.43 -1.44 -8.79
N THR A 114 29.67 -1.52 -7.70
CA THR A 114 28.38 -0.82 -7.57
C THR A 114 28.44 0.24 -6.48
N SER A 115 27.82 1.40 -6.72
CA SER A 115 27.76 2.45 -5.70
C SER A 115 26.61 3.45 -5.88
N ASN A 116 26.29 4.21 -4.84
CA ASN A 116 25.23 5.23 -4.80
C ASN A 116 23.85 4.69 -5.22
N GLY A 117 23.49 3.47 -4.83
CA GLY A 117 22.21 2.84 -5.22
C GLY A 117 22.26 2.01 -6.51
N GLY A 118 23.44 1.86 -7.14
CA GLY A 118 23.62 0.98 -8.30
C GLY A 118 23.56 -0.50 -7.94
N SER A 119 23.26 -1.35 -8.93
CA SER A 119 23.13 -2.81 -8.72
C SER A 119 23.79 -3.62 -9.83
N ALA A 120 24.44 -4.74 -9.50
CA ALA A 120 24.99 -5.67 -10.48
C ALA A 120 24.65 -7.12 -10.17
N VAL A 121 24.38 -7.90 -11.22
CA VAL A 121 23.97 -9.31 -11.12
C VAL A 121 24.86 -10.18 -12.00
N ASN A 122 25.53 -11.17 -11.40
CA ASN A 122 26.17 -12.26 -12.12
C ASN A 122 25.19 -13.43 -12.28
N LYS A 123 24.99 -13.86 -13.52
CA LYS A 123 24.23 -15.06 -13.95
C LYS A 123 25.10 -16.04 -14.75
N GLY A 124 26.34 -15.67 -15.02
CA GLY A 124 27.32 -16.46 -15.77
C GLY A 124 28.51 -16.83 -14.89
N VAL A 125 29.71 -16.68 -15.42
CA VAL A 125 30.96 -17.04 -14.74
C VAL A 125 31.86 -15.82 -14.59
N ILE A 126 32.37 -15.59 -13.39
CA ILE A 126 33.47 -14.67 -13.10
C ILE A 126 34.65 -15.51 -12.60
N THR A 127 35.83 -15.32 -13.19
CA THR A 127 37.05 -15.99 -12.76
C THR A 127 38.15 -14.96 -12.56
N SER A 128 38.76 -14.95 -11.38
CA SER A 128 39.88 -14.06 -11.06
C SER A 128 41.12 -14.87 -10.70
N LYS A 129 42.27 -14.53 -11.31
CA LYS A 129 43.54 -15.21 -11.04
C LYS A 129 44.69 -14.24 -10.75
N VAL A 130 45.35 -14.43 -9.61
CA VAL A 130 46.63 -13.76 -9.31
C VAL A 130 47.72 -14.50 -10.08
N MET A 131 48.16 -13.92 -11.19
CA MET A 131 49.11 -14.56 -12.10
C MET A 131 50.56 -14.39 -11.63
N GLU A 132 50.85 -13.34 -10.87
CA GLU A 132 52.16 -13.09 -10.26
C GLU A 132 51.99 -12.75 -8.78
N GLN A 133 52.52 -13.57 -7.87
CA GLN A 133 52.37 -13.40 -6.43
C GLN A 133 52.88 -12.06 -5.90
N HIS A 134 53.88 -11.44 -6.54
CA HIS A 134 54.40 -10.15 -6.12
C HIS A 134 53.42 -8.97 -6.31
N SER A 135 52.35 -9.20 -7.08
CA SER A 135 51.27 -8.22 -7.30
C SER A 135 50.36 -8.02 -6.08
N VAL A 136 50.40 -8.94 -5.09
CA VAL A 136 49.66 -8.79 -3.83
C VAL A 136 50.44 -7.87 -2.90
N VAL A 137 49.76 -6.87 -2.34
CA VAL A 137 50.43 -5.76 -1.64
C VAL A 137 49.89 -5.54 -0.23
N ASN A 138 50.78 -5.08 0.64
CA ASN A 138 50.41 -4.41 1.88
C ASN A 138 50.33 -2.91 1.61
N MET A 139 49.12 -2.40 1.36
CA MET A 139 48.91 -1.00 0.95
C MET A 139 49.40 -0.01 2.01
N ALA A 140 49.16 -0.31 3.28
CA ALA A 140 49.59 0.54 4.39
C ALA A 140 51.13 0.61 4.47
N ALA A 141 51.83 -0.52 4.34
CA ALA A 141 53.29 -0.55 4.39
C ALA A 141 53.94 0.08 3.15
N LEU A 142 53.34 -0.14 1.97
CA LEU A 142 53.90 0.29 0.69
C LEU A 142 53.67 1.79 0.41
N THR A 143 52.49 2.32 0.79
CA THR A 143 52.06 3.68 0.42
C THR A 143 51.90 4.63 1.60
N GLY A 144 51.84 4.12 2.84
CA GLY A 144 51.46 4.91 4.02
C GLY A 144 49.97 5.30 4.06
N SER A 145 49.14 4.74 3.16
CA SER A 145 47.71 4.98 3.04
C SER A 145 46.93 3.65 2.94
N THR A 146 45.61 3.73 3.09
CA THR A 146 44.67 2.60 2.99
C THR A 146 43.52 2.95 2.06
N ASP A 147 43.00 2.00 1.28
CA ASP A 147 41.75 2.15 0.53
C ASP A 147 40.55 1.68 1.38
N GLN A 148 39.47 2.46 1.31
CA GLN A 148 38.21 2.21 1.99
C GLN A 148 37.33 1.15 1.33
N ARG A 149 37.69 0.71 0.12
CA ARG A 149 37.03 -0.34 -0.67
C ARG A 149 37.67 -1.71 -0.49
N VAL A 150 38.83 -1.78 0.18
CA VAL A 150 39.54 -3.02 0.45
C VAL A 150 39.17 -3.53 1.83
N PHE A 151 38.79 -4.81 1.92
CA PHE A 151 38.49 -5.46 3.20
C PHE A 151 39.71 -5.53 4.14
N ASN A 152 40.86 -5.99 3.60
CA ASN A 152 42.13 -6.12 4.33
C ASN A 152 43.25 -5.36 3.60
N ASN A 153 43.55 -4.14 4.04
CA ASN A 153 44.57 -3.28 3.46
C ASN A 153 46.00 -3.80 3.66
N SER A 154 46.19 -4.78 4.54
CA SER A 154 47.50 -5.43 4.73
C SER A 154 47.75 -6.55 3.73
N VAL A 155 46.71 -7.04 3.04
CA VAL A 155 46.78 -8.06 1.98
C VAL A 155 45.74 -7.73 0.91
N ALA A 156 46.06 -6.73 0.10
CA ALA A 156 45.15 -6.22 -0.92
C ALA A 156 45.37 -6.93 -2.27
N SER A 157 44.28 -7.39 -2.88
CA SER A 157 44.23 -8.19 -4.11
C SER A 157 42.81 -8.12 -4.72
N MET A 158 42.53 -8.91 -5.75
CA MET A 158 41.31 -8.79 -6.57
C MET A 158 40.02 -9.17 -5.84
N MET A 159 38.92 -8.62 -6.37
CA MET A 159 37.56 -8.88 -5.95
C MET A 159 36.75 -9.43 -7.14
N GLY A 160 35.81 -10.36 -6.92
CA GLY A 160 34.88 -10.79 -7.96
C GLY A 160 33.84 -9.70 -8.23
N MET A 161 33.08 -9.34 -7.20
CA MET A 161 32.07 -8.28 -7.24
C MET A 161 32.14 -7.41 -5.97
N GLU A 162 31.91 -6.10 -6.13
CA GLU A 162 32.03 -5.12 -5.06
C GLU A 162 30.79 -4.20 -4.99
N ALA A 163 30.28 -3.99 -3.78
CA ALA A 163 29.24 -3.03 -3.47
C ALA A 163 29.72 -2.03 -2.41
N TYR A 164 29.69 -0.75 -2.75
CA TYR A 164 30.23 0.33 -1.91
C TYR A 164 29.26 1.51 -1.82
N ASN A 165 29.05 2.09 -0.63
CA ASN A 165 28.19 3.26 -0.42
C ASN A 165 26.79 3.09 -1.07
N LYS A 166 25.95 2.27 -0.43
CA LYS A 166 24.59 1.91 -0.89
C LYS A 166 24.55 1.12 -2.21
N GLY A 167 25.61 0.37 -2.53
CA GLY A 167 25.63 -0.55 -3.67
C GLY A 167 24.95 -1.89 -3.37
N SER A 168 24.66 -2.68 -4.40
CA SER A 168 24.18 -4.06 -4.26
C SER A 168 24.78 -4.97 -5.34
N VAL A 169 25.26 -6.15 -4.95
CA VAL A 169 25.76 -7.17 -5.88
C VAL A 169 25.12 -8.53 -5.60
N LEU A 170 24.76 -9.26 -6.66
CA LEU A 170 24.14 -10.58 -6.57
C LEU A 170 24.87 -11.59 -7.46
N ASN A 171 25.31 -12.72 -6.89
CA ASN A 171 25.66 -13.92 -7.64
C ASN A 171 24.44 -14.84 -7.70
N ALA A 172 23.78 -14.94 -8.85
CA ALA A 172 22.49 -15.61 -8.99
C ALA A 172 22.60 -17.14 -8.94
N GLU A 173 21.46 -17.81 -8.81
CA GLU A 173 21.37 -19.28 -8.86
C GLU A 173 22.03 -19.83 -10.14
N GLY A 174 22.90 -20.83 -9.97
CA GLY A 174 23.66 -21.46 -11.04
C GLY A 174 24.86 -20.64 -11.56
N ALA A 175 25.06 -19.40 -11.10
CA ALA A 175 26.22 -18.59 -11.45
C ALA A 175 27.47 -19.00 -10.66
N VAL A 176 28.65 -18.64 -11.16
CA VAL A 176 29.95 -19.04 -10.60
C VAL A 176 30.86 -17.83 -10.42
N ILE A 177 31.53 -17.74 -9.27
CA ILE A 177 32.66 -16.85 -9.01
C ILE A 177 33.84 -17.69 -8.49
N ASP A 178 34.90 -17.81 -9.28
CA ASP A 178 36.11 -18.52 -8.90
C ASP A 178 37.27 -17.55 -8.68
N MET A 179 37.89 -17.62 -7.50
CA MET A 179 38.95 -16.72 -7.06
C MET A 179 40.21 -17.51 -6.72
N TYR A 180 41.31 -17.23 -7.41
CA TYR A 180 42.58 -17.92 -7.21
C TYR A 180 43.72 -16.96 -6.83
N GLY A 181 44.43 -17.32 -5.76
CA GLY A 181 45.59 -16.62 -5.26
C GLY A 181 45.33 -15.74 -4.03
N ARG A 182 46.42 -15.29 -3.42
CA ARG A 182 46.44 -14.59 -2.12
C ARG A 182 45.66 -13.27 -2.16
N GLY A 183 44.95 -12.98 -1.06
CA GLY A 183 44.17 -11.76 -0.81
C GLY A 183 42.82 -11.70 -1.53
N SER A 184 42.48 -12.71 -2.33
CA SER A 184 41.31 -12.64 -3.21
C SER A 184 39.99 -12.65 -2.43
N ILE A 185 39.01 -11.89 -2.91
CA ILE A 185 37.67 -11.82 -2.32
C ILE A 185 36.59 -12.12 -3.36
N GLY A 186 35.70 -13.08 -3.10
CA GLY A 186 34.61 -13.38 -4.04
C GLY A 186 33.63 -12.21 -4.18
N MET A 187 33.01 -11.81 -3.08
CA MET A 187 32.09 -10.68 -3.03
C MET A 187 32.35 -9.79 -1.81
N LEU A 188 32.25 -8.47 -1.97
CA LEU A 188 32.51 -7.50 -0.90
C LEU A 188 31.40 -6.45 -0.81
N ALA A 189 30.88 -6.22 0.40
CA ALA A 189 29.96 -5.12 0.69
C ALA A 189 30.53 -4.17 1.75
N ILE A 190 30.47 -2.86 1.47
CA ILE A 190 30.99 -1.81 2.35
C ILE A 190 30.05 -0.60 2.35
N ASP A 191 29.83 -0.01 3.53
CA ASP A 191 29.10 1.26 3.72
C ASP A 191 27.66 1.23 3.20
N ASN A 192 26.73 0.74 4.02
CA ASN A 192 25.29 0.63 3.73
C ASN A 192 24.99 -0.20 2.46
N SER A 193 25.84 -1.16 2.12
CA SER A 193 25.76 -1.96 0.89
C SER A 193 25.44 -3.42 1.16
N THR A 194 25.03 -4.15 0.11
CA THR A 194 24.65 -5.56 0.18
C THR A 194 25.40 -6.43 -0.83
N ALA A 195 25.73 -7.66 -0.44
CA ALA A 195 26.30 -8.67 -1.31
C ALA A 195 25.62 -10.02 -1.07
N ASP A 196 24.92 -10.56 -2.07
CA ASP A 196 24.13 -11.77 -1.93
C ASP A 196 24.62 -12.88 -2.87
N ASN A 197 24.76 -14.11 -2.36
CA ASN A 197 25.15 -15.28 -3.13
C ASN A 197 24.07 -16.36 -3.10
N ALA A 198 23.48 -16.65 -4.26
CA ALA A 198 22.65 -17.85 -4.51
C ALA A 198 23.35 -18.85 -5.45
N GLY A 199 24.54 -18.52 -5.96
CA GLY A 199 25.35 -19.36 -6.84
C GLY A 199 26.51 -20.03 -6.11
N ASN A 200 27.57 -20.33 -6.85
CA ASN A 200 28.79 -20.93 -6.32
C ASN A 200 29.91 -19.88 -6.24
N ILE A 201 30.60 -19.83 -5.11
CA ILE A 201 31.85 -19.08 -4.92
C ILE A 201 32.94 -20.09 -4.54
N THR A 202 34.04 -20.11 -5.27
CA THR A 202 35.23 -20.89 -4.92
C THR A 202 36.37 -19.94 -4.62
N VAL A 203 37.07 -20.14 -3.49
CA VAL A 203 38.28 -19.40 -3.15
C VAL A 203 39.41 -20.38 -2.89
N ASP A 204 40.49 -20.26 -3.66
CA ASP A 204 41.72 -21.03 -3.45
C ASP A 204 42.92 -20.08 -3.35
N THR A 205 43.30 -19.76 -2.11
CA THR A 205 44.23 -18.67 -1.82
C THR A 205 45.70 -19.07 -1.89
N LEU A 206 45.98 -20.38 -1.89
CA LEU A 206 47.34 -20.92 -1.98
C LEU A 206 47.72 -21.34 -3.40
N TRP A 207 46.78 -21.29 -4.34
CA TRP A 207 47.04 -21.50 -5.75
C TRP A 207 48.12 -20.54 -6.28
N VAL A 208 49.01 -21.07 -7.11
CA VAL A 208 50.09 -20.35 -7.80
C VAL A 208 50.06 -20.70 -9.27
N ASP A 209 50.18 -19.71 -10.17
CA ASP A 209 50.28 -20.01 -11.59
C ASP A 209 51.59 -20.74 -11.91
N ASP A 210 51.50 -21.76 -12.77
CA ASP A 210 52.67 -22.54 -13.19
C ASP A 210 53.77 -21.69 -13.88
N ASN A 211 53.40 -20.51 -14.41
CA ASN A 211 54.33 -19.59 -15.07
C ASN A 211 54.74 -18.41 -14.17
N ASP A 212 54.30 -18.36 -12.91
CA ASP A 212 54.73 -17.33 -11.98
C ASP A 212 56.23 -17.51 -11.66
N THR A 213 57.01 -16.47 -11.94
CA THR A 213 58.44 -16.43 -11.62
C THR A 213 58.77 -15.51 -10.46
N THR A 214 57.75 -14.90 -9.86
CA THR A 214 57.84 -13.97 -8.75
C THR A 214 57.67 -14.68 -7.41
N SER A 215 57.81 -13.95 -6.31
CA SER A 215 57.54 -14.47 -4.97
C SER A 215 56.65 -13.51 -4.20
N LEU A 216 55.79 -14.06 -3.35
CA LEU A 216 55.00 -13.29 -2.40
C LEU A 216 55.87 -12.32 -1.58
N ARG A 217 55.34 -11.12 -1.32
CA ARG A 217 56.06 -10.12 -0.53
C ARG A 217 56.24 -10.55 0.92
N THR A 218 57.35 -10.18 1.53
CA THR A 218 57.73 -10.61 2.88
C THR A 218 57.01 -9.86 4.01
N ASP A 219 56.36 -8.74 3.68
CA ASP A 219 55.63 -7.86 4.61
C ASP A 219 54.12 -8.16 4.70
N LEU A 220 53.65 -9.20 4.02
CA LEU A 220 52.26 -9.65 4.13
C LEU A 220 52.06 -10.45 5.43
N PRO A 221 51.02 -10.17 6.23
CA PRO A 221 50.64 -11.01 7.34
C PRO A 221 50.10 -12.37 6.86
N GLY A 222 50.08 -13.36 7.76
CA GLY A 222 49.55 -14.70 7.48
C GLY A 222 49.05 -15.43 8.72
N ALA A 223 48.63 -14.67 9.73
CA ALA A 223 48.27 -15.21 11.05
C ALA A 223 46.80 -15.59 11.15
N THR A 224 45.93 -15.03 10.31
CA THR A 224 44.47 -15.22 10.38
C THR A 224 43.87 -15.45 9.00
N ALA A 225 42.69 -16.06 8.93
CA ALA A 225 41.99 -16.39 7.69
C ALA A 225 41.84 -15.19 6.72
N LYS A 226 41.53 -13.99 7.24
CA LYS A 226 41.43 -12.76 6.41
C LYS A 226 42.73 -12.38 5.70
N ASP A 227 43.87 -12.87 6.15
CA ASP A 227 45.17 -12.60 5.53
C ASP A 227 45.38 -13.43 4.25
N TYR A 228 44.55 -14.45 4.01
CA TYR A 228 44.65 -15.36 2.86
C TYR A 228 43.65 -15.04 1.77
N GLY A 229 42.37 -14.87 2.11
CA GLY A 229 41.28 -14.55 1.17
C GLY A 229 39.92 -14.87 1.78
N VAL A 230 38.84 -14.37 1.16
CA VAL A 230 37.48 -14.50 1.70
C VAL A 230 36.46 -14.77 0.60
N GLY A 231 35.54 -15.72 0.80
CA GLY A 231 34.41 -15.93 -0.11
C GLY A 231 33.51 -14.70 -0.20
N MET A 232 32.93 -14.29 0.93
CA MET A 232 32.13 -13.08 1.06
C MET A 232 32.55 -12.23 2.26
N ALA A 233 32.74 -10.93 2.06
CA ALA A 233 33.26 -10.04 3.10
C ALA A 233 32.40 -8.78 3.32
N THR A 234 32.40 -8.25 4.56
CA THR A 234 31.82 -6.94 4.88
C THR A 234 32.73 -6.04 5.71
N GLY A 235 32.69 -4.74 5.41
CA GLY A 235 33.50 -3.72 6.09
C GLY A 235 34.94 -3.65 5.57
N THR A 236 35.78 -2.89 6.28
CA THR A 236 37.18 -2.61 5.88
C THR A 236 38.04 -2.30 7.09
N ASP A 237 39.35 -2.55 7.02
CA ASP A 237 40.32 -2.15 8.06
C ASP A 237 40.97 -0.77 7.81
N THR A 238 40.42 0.03 6.91
CA THR A 238 40.92 1.38 6.57
C THR A 238 41.07 2.31 7.78
N GLY A 239 42.04 3.23 7.72
CA GLY A 239 42.24 4.25 8.76
C GLY A 239 41.05 5.20 8.95
N GLY A 240 40.15 5.27 7.97
CA GLY A 240 38.89 6.02 8.03
C GLY A 240 37.77 5.35 8.84
N GLY A 241 38.04 4.18 9.45
CA GLY A 241 37.09 3.38 10.20
C GLY A 241 36.38 2.34 9.34
N ALA A 242 35.77 1.35 9.99
CA ALA A 242 35.29 0.13 9.35
C ALA A 242 34.13 0.28 8.34
N ARG A 243 33.60 1.50 8.21
CA ARG A 243 32.30 1.79 7.60
C ARG A 243 31.18 1.03 8.28
N ASN A 244 29.94 1.29 7.90
CA ASN A 244 28.80 0.85 8.69
C ASN A 244 27.75 0.14 7.84
N ASN A 245 26.94 -0.70 8.48
CA ASN A 245 25.71 -1.29 7.94
C ASN A 245 25.88 -2.06 6.62
N ALA A 246 27.03 -2.69 6.38
CA ALA A 246 27.21 -3.58 5.25
C ALA A 246 26.81 -5.02 5.62
N ILE A 247 26.09 -5.69 4.72
CA ILE A 247 25.60 -7.05 4.93
C ILE A 247 26.00 -7.91 3.73
N ALA A 248 26.55 -9.09 4.00
CA ALA A 248 26.76 -10.11 2.98
C ALA A 248 26.04 -11.40 3.38
N THR A 249 25.25 -11.95 2.46
CA THR A 249 24.40 -13.12 2.71
C THR A 249 24.72 -14.23 1.71
N ASN A 250 25.16 -15.38 2.22
CA ASN A 250 25.12 -16.62 1.44
C ASN A 250 23.69 -17.17 1.53
N LEU A 251 22.87 -16.92 0.53
CA LEU A 251 21.45 -17.27 0.49
C LEU A 251 21.24 -18.78 0.48
N GLU A 252 20.02 -19.23 0.80
CA GLU A 252 19.61 -20.63 0.64
C GLU A 252 19.88 -21.10 -0.81
N GLY A 253 20.56 -22.24 -0.96
CA GLY A 253 21.04 -22.76 -2.25
C GLY A 253 22.40 -22.24 -2.70
N GLY A 254 22.92 -21.17 -2.11
CA GLY A 254 24.28 -20.67 -2.33
C GLY A 254 25.35 -21.56 -1.71
N VAL A 255 26.48 -21.71 -2.41
CA VAL A 255 27.62 -22.52 -1.95
C VAL A 255 28.90 -21.69 -1.98
N ILE A 256 29.64 -21.70 -0.88
CA ILE A 256 30.99 -21.14 -0.78
C ILE A 256 31.95 -22.29 -0.48
N THR A 257 32.96 -22.49 -1.32
CA THR A 257 34.03 -23.49 -1.08
C THR A 257 35.35 -22.77 -0.90
N VAL A 258 35.99 -22.98 0.24
CA VAL A 258 37.31 -22.43 0.54
C VAL A 258 38.33 -23.56 0.58
N TYR A 259 39.32 -23.47 -0.31
CA TYR A 259 40.43 -24.40 -0.36
C TYR A 259 41.63 -23.87 0.42
N ASN A 260 42.19 -24.75 1.24
CA ASN A 260 43.49 -24.66 1.88
C ASN A 260 43.64 -23.61 3.00
N ALA A 261 43.30 -22.36 2.73
CA ALA A 261 43.33 -21.25 3.68
C ALA A 261 42.40 -20.12 3.22
N GLY A 262 41.85 -19.37 4.17
CA GLY A 262 40.89 -18.30 3.93
C GLY A 262 39.67 -18.40 4.84
N ALA A 263 38.75 -17.45 4.69
CA ALA A 263 37.44 -17.49 5.34
C ALA A 263 36.32 -17.72 4.32
N GLY A 264 35.31 -18.52 4.66
CA GLY A 264 34.10 -18.61 3.83
C GLY A 264 33.39 -17.26 3.80
N MET A 265 33.13 -16.71 4.99
CA MET A 265 32.60 -15.35 5.16
C MET A 265 33.36 -14.60 6.25
N ALA A 266 33.54 -13.28 6.10
CA ALA A 266 34.16 -12.47 7.15
C ALA A 266 33.58 -11.06 7.28
N ALA A 267 33.42 -10.58 8.52
CA ALA A 267 32.93 -9.23 8.79
C ALA A 267 33.91 -8.42 9.67
N TYR A 268 34.00 -7.12 9.40
CA TYR A 268 34.90 -6.20 10.12
C TYR A 268 34.15 -4.93 10.56
N GLY A 269 34.09 -4.63 11.86
CA GLY A 269 33.43 -3.44 12.42
C GLY A 269 32.02 -3.69 13.00
N ASN A 270 31.70 -3.00 14.11
CA ASN A 270 30.50 -3.19 14.96
C ASN A 270 29.12 -3.24 14.28
N SER A 271 28.96 -2.73 13.05
CA SER A 271 27.67 -2.69 12.35
C SER A 271 27.68 -3.45 11.02
N ASN A 272 28.77 -4.16 10.73
CA ASN A 272 28.90 -4.97 9.52
C ASN A 272 28.66 -6.44 9.87
N MET A 273 28.06 -7.16 8.93
CA MET A 273 27.53 -8.49 9.16
C MET A 273 27.79 -9.46 8.01
N VAL A 274 27.99 -10.72 8.36
CA VAL A 274 27.88 -11.86 7.42
C VAL A 274 26.83 -12.86 7.90
N ILE A 275 26.02 -13.35 6.97
CA ILE A 275 24.92 -14.29 7.24
C ILE A 275 25.05 -15.51 6.31
N ASN A 276 25.12 -16.72 6.87
CA ASN A 276 25.10 -17.96 6.11
C ASN A 276 23.74 -18.65 6.23
N GLN A 277 23.00 -18.72 5.12
CA GLN A 277 21.78 -19.52 4.91
C GLN A 277 22.02 -20.70 3.94
N GLY A 278 23.16 -20.71 3.25
CA GLY A 278 23.57 -21.76 2.33
C GLY A 278 24.63 -22.69 2.91
N ILE A 279 25.50 -23.19 2.05
CA ILE A 279 26.57 -24.14 2.41
C ILE A 279 27.94 -23.47 2.33
N ILE A 280 28.74 -23.60 3.39
CA ILE A 280 30.17 -23.28 3.38
C ILE A 280 30.97 -24.58 3.51
N ASN A 281 31.86 -24.86 2.56
CA ASN A 281 32.75 -26.02 2.59
C ASN A 281 34.20 -25.57 2.80
N LEU A 282 34.86 -26.12 3.82
CA LEU A 282 36.29 -25.99 4.05
C LEU A 282 36.99 -27.25 3.56
N GLU A 283 37.74 -27.10 2.48
CA GLU A 283 38.32 -28.19 1.72
C GLU A 283 39.84 -28.06 1.60
N LYS A 284 40.50 -29.15 1.19
CA LYS A 284 41.92 -29.14 0.83
C LYS A 284 42.12 -29.69 -0.57
N ASN A 285 43.11 -29.15 -1.27
CA ASN A 285 43.57 -29.68 -2.55
C ASN A 285 45.09 -29.90 -2.54
N ALA A 286 45.73 -29.92 -3.71
CA ALA A 286 47.17 -30.19 -3.83
C ALA A 286 48.06 -29.13 -3.17
N ASP A 287 47.57 -27.90 -2.97
CA ASP A 287 48.32 -26.75 -2.44
C ASP A 287 48.18 -26.58 -0.92
N TYR A 288 47.55 -27.54 -0.23
CA TYR A 288 47.33 -27.50 1.21
C TYR A 288 48.62 -27.55 2.03
N ASP A 289 48.78 -26.60 2.97
CA ASP A 289 49.85 -26.60 3.97
C ASP A 289 49.31 -26.90 5.37
N ALA A 290 49.58 -28.13 5.84
CA ALA A 290 49.17 -28.61 7.16
C ALA A 290 49.90 -27.91 8.33
N ASN A 291 50.92 -27.08 8.08
CA ASN A 291 51.62 -26.33 9.12
C ASN A 291 50.95 -24.99 9.45
N LEU A 292 49.94 -24.58 8.68
CA LEU A 292 49.18 -23.37 8.97
C LEU A 292 48.33 -23.55 10.22
N GLY A 293 48.15 -22.47 10.99
CA GLY A 293 47.34 -22.47 12.20
C GLY A 293 45.87 -22.72 11.91
N SER A 294 45.13 -23.27 12.88
CA SER A 294 43.71 -23.61 12.67
C SER A 294 42.81 -22.41 12.38
N ASN A 295 43.24 -21.22 12.80
CA ASN A 295 42.57 -19.95 12.54
C ASN A 295 42.85 -19.36 11.14
N THR A 296 43.50 -20.12 10.26
CA THR A 296 43.81 -19.71 8.88
C THR A 296 42.84 -20.27 7.85
N LEU A 297 42.05 -21.30 8.18
CA LEU A 297 40.97 -21.84 7.36
C LEU A 297 39.68 -21.89 8.18
N VAL A 298 38.77 -20.95 7.92
CA VAL A 298 37.61 -20.70 8.79
C VAL A 298 36.31 -20.61 7.99
N GLY A 299 35.20 -21.13 8.52
CA GLY A 299 33.87 -20.96 7.95
C GLY A 299 33.43 -19.50 7.97
N MET A 300 33.26 -18.92 9.15
CA MET A 300 32.89 -17.53 9.35
C MET A 300 33.80 -16.83 10.37
N ALA A 301 34.25 -15.61 10.07
CA ALA A 301 35.17 -14.85 10.92
C ALA A 301 34.67 -13.44 11.24
N VAL A 302 34.77 -13.01 12.50
CA VAL A 302 34.43 -11.65 12.93
C VAL A 302 35.62 -10.90 13.52
N TYR A 303 35.71 -9.62 13.19
CA TYR A 303 36.77 -8.73 13.63
C TYR A 303 36.20 -7.38 14.07
N LYS A 304 36.79 -6.76 15.10
CA LYS A 304 36.44 -5.41 15.58
C LYS A 304 34.94 -5.19 15.78
N GLY A 305 34.31 -6.07 16.55
CA GLY A 305 32.89 -5.95 16.94
C GLY A 305 31.87 -6.41 15.93
N ALA A 306 32.29 -6.92 14.75
CA ALA A 306 31.36 -7.38 13.72
C ALA A 306 30.53 -8.60 14.14
N THR A 307 29.52 -8.92 13.33
CA THR A 307 28.61 -10.03 13.61
C THR A 307 28.64 -11.09 12.51
N ALA A 308 28.66 -12.36 12.91
CA ALA A 308 28.48 -13.52 12.04
C ALA A 308 27.27 -14.34 12.50
N ILE A 309 26.43 -14.72 11.54
CA ILE A 309 25.23 -15.52 11.81
C ILE A 309 25.22 -16.73 10.89
N ASN A 310 25.37 -17.92 11.46
CA ASN A 310 24.99 -19.15 10.77
C ASN A 310 23.50 -19.37 11.03
N ASP A 311 22.67 -19.04 10.05
CA ASP A 311 21.22 -19.12 10.12
C ASP A 311 20.72 -20.57 10.27
N GLN A 312 19.44 -20.78 10.59
CA GLN A 312 18.84 -22.12 10.73
C GLN A 312 19.03 -23.01 9.51
N THR A 313 19.11 -22.41 8.33
CA THR A 313 19.34 -23.10 7.05
C THR A 313 20.83 -23.28 6.71
N GLY A 314 21.70 -22.56 7.41
CA GLY A 314 23.14 -22.53 7.15
C GLY A 314 23.84 -23.81 7.56
N VAL A 315 24.69 -24.32 6.68
CA VAL A 315 25.55 -25.49 6.92
C VAL A 315 27.01 -25.13 6.73
N ILE A 316 27.85 -25.46 7.72
CA ILE A 316 29.31 -25.34 7.61
C ILE A 316 29.92 -26.75 7.65
N ASN A 317 30.53 -27.17 6.55
CA ASN A 317 31.24 -28.43 6.42
C ASN A 317 32.75 -28.23 6.53
N ILE A 318 33.38 -28.97 7.42
CA ILE A 318 34.82 -28.98 7.65
C ILE A 318 35.35 -30.34 7.21
N ASN A 319 36.06 -30.39 6.09
CA ASN A 319 36.60 -31.62 5.50
C ASN A 319 38.14 -31.67 5.57
N VAL A 320 38.71 -30.96 6.56
CA VAL A 320 40.14 -30.77 6.79
C VAL A 320 40.46 -30.83 8.28
N ASP A 321 41.67 -31.29 8.63
CA ASP A 321 42.07 -31.51 10.03
C ASP A 321 42.38 -30.22 10.81
N THR A 322 42.58 -29.09 10.12
CA THR A 322 42.95 -27.80 10.72
C THR A 322 41.85 -26.75 10.62
N GLY A 323 40.69 -27.05 10.01
CA GLY A 323 39.64 -26.07 9.77
C GLY A 323 38.83 -25.74 11.02
N GLN A 324 38.27 -24.52 11.09
CA GLN A 324 37.35 -24.11 12.15
C GLN A 324 36.05 -23.53 11.60
N ALA A 325 34.92 -23.77 12.24
CA ALA A 325 33.65 -23.16 11.86
C ALA A 325 33.69 -21.65 12.10
N PHE A 326 34.15 -21.23 13.27
CA PHE A 326 34.12 -19.83 13.67
C PHE A 326 35.46 -19.28 14.16
N TYR A 327 35.72 -18.00 13.85
CA TYR A 327 36.80 -17.21 14.43
C TYR A 327 36.27 -15.88 14.96
N ASN A 328 36.72 -15.49 16.15
CA ASN A 328 36.42 -14.21 16.78
C ASN A 328 37.71 -13.60 17.35
N ASP A 329 37.97 -12.33 17.08
CA ASP A 329 39.11 -11.60 17.66
C ASP A 329 38.93 -11.23 19.14
N GLY A 330 37.80 -11.65 19.73
CA GLY A 330 37.40 -11.41 21.12
C GLY A 330 36.51 -10.18 21.29
N THR A 331 36.10 -9.55 20.18
CA THR A 331 35.25 -8.34 20.23
C THR A 331 33.93 -8.48 19.48
N GLY A 332 33.81 -9.42 18.54
CA GLY A 332 32.61 -9.62 17.73
C GLY A 332 31.57 -10.55 18.35
N ILE A 333 30.46 -10.74 17.63
CA ILE A 333 29.34 -11.61 18.02
C ILE A 333 29.20 -12.73 16.99
N ILE A 334 29.06 -13.95 17.46
CA ILE A 334 28.77 -15.13 16.62
C ILE A 334 27.45 -15.70 17.10
N LEU A 335 26.50 -15.91 16.19
CA LEU A 335 25.24 -16.60 16.47
C LEU A 335 25.18 -17.84 15.59
N ASN A 336 24.96 -19.00 16.19
CA ASN A 336 24.77 -20.25 15.47
C ASN A 336 23.37 -20.81 15.72
N TYR A 337 22.61 -20.92 14.62
CA TYR A 337 21.30 -21.55 14.56
C TYR A 337 21.27 -22.75 13.60
N GLY A 338 22.29 -22.90 12.75
CA GLY A 338 22.42 -23.96 11.76
C GLY A 338 23.40 -25.09 12.14
N GLU A 339 23.71 -25.93 11.15
CA GLU A 339 24.49 -27.15 11.32
C GLU A 339 26.00 -26.94 11.08
N ILE A 340 26.83 -27.62 11.87
CA ILE A 340 28.28 -27.64 11.69
C ILE A 340 28.75 -29.09 11.66
N ASN A 341 29.38 -29.49 10.56
CA ASN A 341 29.77 -30.86 10.28
C ASN A 341 31.29 -30.98 10.14
N LEU A 342 31.88 -32.02 10.75
CA LEU A 342 33.25 -32.45 10.53
C LEU A 342 33.23 -33.79 9.79
N ASN A 343 33.80 -33.82 8.58
CA ASN A 343 33.83 -35.01 7.72
C ASN A 343 32.46 -35.69 7.54
N GLY A 344 31.40 -34.86 7.43
CA GLY A 344 30.02 -35.30 7.21
C GLY A 344 29.24 -35.71 8.47
N ALA A 345 29.78 -35.51 9.67
CA ALA A 345 29.07 -35.73 10.94
C ALA A 345 29.00 -34.43 11.77
N GLU A 346 27.85 -34.15 12.37
CA GLU A 346 27.63 -32.98 13.22
C GLU A 346 28.54 -33.00 14.46
N ILE A 347 29.09 -31.84 14.83
CA ILE A 347 29.98 -31.68 15.98
C ILE A 347 29.37 -30.84 17.11
N ASP A 348 29.81 -31.10 18.33
CA ASP A 348 29.44 -30.30 19.50
C ASP A 348 30.26 -29.01 19.62
N SER A 349 29.71 -28.01 20.31
CA SER A 349 30.36 -26.73 20.60
C SER A 349 31.72 -26.82 21.31
N ALA A 350 32.01 -27.94 22.00
CA ALA A 350 33.29 -28.17 22.67
C ALA A 350 34.39 -28.73 21.75
N ASP A 351 34.07 -29.13 20.50
CA ASP A 351 35.08 -29.61 19.54
C ASP A 351 36.01 -28.47 19.10
N SER A 352 37.31 -28.74 18.93
CA SER A 352 38.28 -27.73 18.52
C SER A 352 38.03 -27.14 17.13
N HIS A 353 37.33 -27.89 16.26
CA HIS A 353 36.91 -27.42 14.93
C HIS A 353 35.68 -26.50 15.00
N TYR A 354 35.01 -26.38 16.14
CA TYR A 354 33.99 -25.35 16.33
C TYR A 354 34.61 -23.94 16.32
N GLY A 355 35.80 -23.82 16.93
CA GLY A 355 36.56 -22.57 16.99
C GLY A 355 36.07 -21.64 18.09
N ALA A 356 35.73 -20.39 17.75
CA ALA A 356 35.18 -19.45 18.72
C ALA A 356 33.75 -19.85 19.15
N PRO A 357 33.38 -19.71 20.44
CA PRO A 357 32.03 -20.01 20.89
C PRO A 357 31.01 -19.05 20.27
N ALA A 358 29.82 -19.57 19.97
CA ALA A 358 28.66 -18.77 19.60
C ALA A 358 27.87 -18.36 20.86
N GLU A 359 27.25 -17.18 20.83
CA GLU A 359 26.33 -16.71 21.87
C GLU A 359 25.01 -17.49 21.80
N ASP A 360 24.49 -17.90 22.95
CA ASP A 360 23.19 -18.58 23.06
C ASP A 360 22.07 -17.55 23.22
N LEU A 361 21.87 -16.72 22.20
CA LEU A 361 20.86 -15.66 22.17
C LEU A 361 19.89 -15.86 21.00
N ASP A 362 18.65 -15.41 21.18
CA ASP A 362 17.62 -15.35 20.16
C ASP A 362 17.74 -14.06 19.35
N LEU A 363 17.68 -14.18 18.03
CA LEU A 363 17.76 -13.04 17.14
C LEU A 363 16.44 -12.25 17.17
N LEU A 364 16.49 -11.03 17.69
CA LEU A 364 15.38 -10.08 17.60
C LEU A 364 15.51 -9.30 16.28
N SER A 365 14.78 -9.74 15.28
CA SER A 365 14.85 -9.22 13.91
C SER A 365 13.84 -8.12 13.60
N GLU A 366 12.78 -7.97 14.40
CA GLU A 366 11.72 -6.98 14.23
C GLU A 366 10.96 -6.71 15.53
N LEU A 367 10.29 -5.56 15.59
CA LEU A 367 9.38 -5.14 16.66
C LEU A 367 8.01 -4.81 16.06
N SER A 368 7.01 -4.70 16.91
CA SER A 368 5.61 -4.46 16.55
C SER A 368 5.45 -3.25 15.63
N ALA A 369 4.70 -3.44 14.54
CA ALA A 369 4.27 -2.36 13.67
C ALA A 369 3.11 -1.57 14.30
N SER A 370 2.72 -0.46 13.67
CA SER A 370 1.65 0.40 14.19
C SER A 370 0.32 -0.33 14.31
N GLY A 371 -0.26 -0.31 15.52
CA GLY A 371 -1.51 -1.00 15.84
C GLY A 371 -1.37 -2.49 16.16
N GLU A 372 -0.17 -3.05 16.09
CA GLU A 372 0.09 -4.43 16.51
C GLU A 372 0.30 -4.52 18.03
N SER A 373 0.01 -5.70 18.58
CA SER A 373 0.37 -6.06 19.94
C SER A 373 0.98 -7.45 19.94
N ILE A 374 2.30 -7.52 20.19
CA ILE A 374 3.10 -8.74 20.10
C ILE A 374 3.74 -9.03 21.45
N THR A 375 3.78 -10.29 21.83
CA THR A 375 4.54 -10.79 22.98
C THR A 375 5.50 -11.87 22.51
N LYS A 376 6.79 -11.69 22.78
CA LYS A 376 7.86 -12.64 22.48
C LYS A 376 8.43 -13.18 23.78
N ALA A 377 8.79 -14.45 23.80
CA ALA A 377 9.50 -15.06 24.91
C ALA A 377 10.78 -15.69 24.38
N VAL A 378 11.87 -15.50 25.11
CA VAL A 378 13.14 -16.13 24.76
C VAL A 378 13.03 -17.64 24.87
N THR A 379 13.66 -18.32 23.92
CA THR A 379 13.94 -19.76 23.90
C THR A 379 15.39 -20.08 24.29
N ARG A 380 16.24 -19.05 24.30
CA ARG A 380 17.66 -19.07 24.72
C ARG A 380 17.90 -18.10 25.89
N ASP A 381 19.14 -17.71 26.16
CA ASP A 381 19.51 -16.90 27.34
C ASP A 381 19.00 -15.44 27.28
N GLY A 382 18.68 -14.93 26.09
CA GLY A 382 18.25 -13.54 25.89
C GLY A 382 17.93 -13.24 24.43
N PHE A 383 17.48 -12.02 24.14
CA PHE A 383 17.36 -11.47 22.80
C PHE A 383 18.60 -10.68 22.43
N VAL A 384 18.98 -10.70 21.16
CA VAL A 384 20.01 -9.84 20.59
C VAL A 384 19.50 -9.11 19.35
N THR A 385 19.71 -7.80 19.30
CA THR A 385 19.46 -7.03 18.07
C THR A 385 20.75 -6.88 17.29
N ILE A 386 20.62 -6.90 15.97
CA ILE A 386 21.75 -6.87 15.04
C ILE A 386 21.61 -5.82 13.92
N LYS A 387 20.47 -5.13 13.90
CA LYS A 387 20.16 -3.97 13.07
C LYS A 387 19.42 -2.95 13.93
N PRO A 388 19.37 -1.66 13.57
CA PRO A 388 18.52 -0.72 14.28
C PRO A 388 17.05 -1.17 14.19
N LEU A 389 16.30 -1.10 15.29
CA LEU A 389 14.90 -1.52 15.36
C LEU A 389 14.02 -0.42 15.95
N ALA A 390 12.83 -0.25 15.38
CA ALA A 390 11.81 0.68 15.86
C ALA A 390 10.51 -0.06 16.19
N ASN A 391 10.02 0.15 17.41
CA ASN A 391 8.69 -0.28 17.84
C ASN A 391 7.67 0.83 17.53
N TYR A 392 6.61 0.48 16.82
CA TYR A 392 5.49 1.37 16.47
C TYR A 392 4.17 0.92 17.14
N GLY A 393 4.15 -0.24 17.79
CA GLY A 393 2.98 -0.87 18.39
C GLY A 393 3.16 -1.17 19.88
N THR A 394 2.54 -2.25 20.37
CA THR A 394 2.69 -2.74 21.75
C THR A 394 3.53 -4.01 21.77
N GLU A 395 4.79 -3.91 22.15
CA GLU A 395 5.73 -5.02 22.22
C GLU A 395 6.00 -5.42 23.68
N ILE A 396 5.93 -6.73 23.98
CA ILE A 396 6.33 -7.31 25.27
C ILE A 396 7.41 -8.36 25.01
N LEU A 397 8.62 -8.13 25.52
CA LEU A 397 9.76 -9.05 25.43
C LEU A 397 9.97 -9.72 26.80
N ASN A 398 9.74 -11.03 26.88
CA ASN A 398 10.00 -11.83 28.08
C ASN A 398 11.40 -12.43 28.04
N GLY A 399 12.37 -11.72 28.62
CA GLY A 399 13.79 -12.09 28.67
C GLY A 399 14.69 -10.86 28.52
N ASP A 400 15.98 -11.05 28.79
CA ASP A 400 16.99 -10.00 28.64
C ASP A 400 17.14 -9.59 27.16
N VAL A 401 17.51 -8.34 26.90
CA VAL A 401 17.65 -7.79 25.54
C VAL A 401 18.99 -7.06 25.40
N ASP A 402 19.84 -7.56 24.52
CA ASP A 402 21.07 -6.92 24.09
C ASP A 402 20.86 -6.11 22.80
N ALA A 403 20.60 -4.82 22.98
CA ALA A 403 20.44 -3.86 21.89
C ALA A 403 21.82 -3.34 21.42
N ASN A 404 22.49 -4.11 20.55
CA ASN A 404 23.80 -3.72 20.00
C ASN A 404 23.76 -2.49 19.10
N LEU A 405 22.61 -2.23 18.48
CA LEU A 405 22.37 -1.08 17.62
C LEU A 405 21.24 -0.21 18.18
N TRP A 406 20.87 0.85 17.47
CA TRP A 406 19.85 1.79 17.92
C TRP A 406 18.49 1.14 18.10
N LEU A 407 17.89 1.37 19.27
CA LEU A 407 16.53 0.95 19.59
C LEU A 407 15.64 2.20 19.66
N TYR A 408 14.48 2.14 19.01
CA TYR A 408 13.49 3.21 19.00
C TYR A 408 12.15 2.70 19.52
N ASN A 409 11.51 3.47 20.38
CA ASN A 409 10.12 3.26 20.79
C ASN A 409 9.32 4.51 20.40
N GLU A 410 8.56 4.42 19.32
CA GLU A 410 7.95 5.58 18.66
C GLU A 410 6.75 6.16 19.43
N ASP A 411 6.27 7.32 18.98
CA ASP A 411 5.10 7.97 19.60
C ASP A 411 3.89 7.01 19.65
N LYS A 412 3.20 6.98 20.79
CA LYS A 412 2.08 6.08 21.11
C LYS A 412 2.41 4.57 21.11
N ALA A 413 3.66 4.17 20.88
CA ALA A 413 4.09 2.79 21.05
C ALA A 413 4.29 2.45 22.53
N SER A 414 4.25 1.16 22.86
CA SER A 414 4.54 0.63 24.20
C SER A 414 5.57 -0.48 24.08
N LEU A 415 6.68 -0.38 24.80
CA LEU A 415 7.71 -1.42 24.89
C LEU A 415 7.88 -1.87 26.34
N THR A 416 7.58 -3.14 26.61
CA THR A 416 7.85 -3.78 27.91
C THR A 416 8.96 -4.80 27.74
N VAL A 417 10.01 -4.71 28.56
CA VAL A 417 11.08 -5.72 28.65
C VAL A 417 11.06 -6.30 30.06
N ASN A 418 10.58 -7.54 30.18
CA ASN A 418 10.59 -8.30 31.44
C ASN A 418 11.98 -8.97 31.59
N GLY A 419 13.00 -8.14 31.80
CA GLY A 419 14.42 -8.51 31.89
C GLY A 419 15.34 -7.29 31.83
N ASP A 420 16.65 -7.54 31.78
CA ASP A 420 17.67 -6.50 31.62
C ASP A 420 17.70 -6.03 30.14
N LEU A 421 17.62 -4.72 29.89
CA LEU A 421 17.85 -4.10 28.58
C LEU A 421 19.23 -3.45 28.54
N ASN A 422 20.13 -3.96 27.70
CA ASN A 422 21.47 -3.43 27.50
C ASN A 422 21.55 -2.65 26.19
N ILE A 423 21.84 -1.35 26.27
CA ILE A 423 21.97 -0.45 25.11
C ILE A 423 23.45 -0.18 24.81
N VAL A 424 23.88 -0.50 23.59
CA VAL A 424 25.26 -0.29 23.14
C VAL A 424 25.45 1.00 22.35
N GLN A 425 24.56 1.32 21.39
CA GLN A 425 24.72 2.49 20.49
C GLN A 425 23.78 3.66 20.76
N GLY A 426 22.56 3.42 21.25
CA GLY A 426 21.60 4.47 21.59
C GLY A 426 20.18 3.96 21.74
N LEU A 427 19.38 4.69 22.51
CA LEU A 427 17.96 4.43 22.73
C LEU A 427 17.17 5.74 22.65
N GLU A 428 16.14 5.77 21.83
CA GLU A 428 15.17 6.88 21.78
C GLU A 428 13.76 6.37 22.12
N ASN A 429 13.16 6.98 23.13
CA ASN A 429 11.80 6.69 23.58
C ASN A 429 10.91 7.91 23.41
N SER A 430 9.90 7.80 22.55
CA SER A 430 8.80 8.75 22.37
C SER A 430 7.44 8.18 22.81
N GLY A 431 7.38 6.89 23.14
CA GLY A 431 6.20 6.18 23.64
C GLY A 431 6.29 5.80 25.12
N SER A 432 5.59 4.75 25.53
CA SER A 432 5.67 4.18 26.88
C SER A 432 6.70 3.06 26.94
N MET A 433 7.59 3.09 27.91
CA MET A 433 8.61 2.07 28.14
C MET A 433 8.57 1.58 29.58
N ASP A 434 8.58 0.27 29.78
CA ASP A 434 8.64 -0.39 31.08
C ASP A 434 9.71 -1.50 31.06
N VAL A 435 10.76 -1.36 31.85
CA VAL A 435 11.95 -2.22 31.79
C VAL A 435 12.47 -2.46 33.20
N ASP A 436 12.71 -3.71 33.60
CA ASP A 436 13.24 -4.01 34.94
C ASP A 436 14.53 -3.23 35.22
N LYS A 437 15.56 -3.41 34.38
CA LYS A 437 16.82 -2.66 34.47
C LYS A 437 17.35 -2.30 33.09
N LEU A 438 17.72 -1.03 32.93
CA LEU A 438 18.27 -0.47 31.71
C LEU A 438 19.75 -0.13 31.90
N THR A 439 20.66 -0.85 31.24
CA THR A 439 22.10 -0.54 31.23
C THR A 439 22.48 0.18 29.94
N ALA A 440 22.95 1.41 30.03
CA ALA A 440 23.24 2.26 28.87
C ALA A 440 24.74 2.57 28.73
N ASN A 441 25.38 1.95 27.71
CA ASN A 441 26.74 2.28 27.28
C ASN A 441 26.79 3.50 26.35
N ALA A 442 25.64 3.87 25.78
CA ALA A 442 25.42 5.07 24.98
C ALA A 442 24.32 5.95 25.59
N SER A 443 24.11 7.12 25.00
CA SER A 443 23.10 8.07 25.48
C SER A 443 21.68 7.55 25.27
N VAL A 444 20.79 7.88 26.22
CA VAL A 444 19.37 7.54 26.22
C VAL A 444 18.56 8.83 26.14
N TYR A 445 17.55 8.82 25.28
CA TYR A 445 16.69 9.97 25.00
C TYR A 445 15.24 9.60 25.31
N ASN A 446 14.65 10.20 26.33
CA ASN A 446 13.21 10.11 26.61
C ASN A 446 12.55 11.43 26.18
N ARG A 447 11.85 11.41 25.05
CA ARG A 447 11.25 12.58 24.41
C ARG A 447 10.05 13.11 25.18
N ALA A 448 9.57 14.30 24.81
CA ALA A 448 8.48 14.99 25.51
C ALA A 448 7.18 14.17 25.64
N SER A 449 6.85 13.33 24.64
CA SER A 449 5.70 12.41 24.69
C SER A 449 6.01 11.09 25.42
N GLY A 450 7.29 10.83 25.68
CA GLY A 450 7.80 9.59 26.24
C GLY A 450 7.53 9.43 27.73
N SER A 451 7.25 8.19 28.13
CA SER A 451 7.26 7.74 29.52
C SER A 451 8.18 6.56 29.67
N MET A 452 9.05 6.58 30.67
CA MET A 452 10.00 5.52 30.97
C MET A 452 9.89 5.12 32.45
N THR A 453 9.58 3.86 32.69
CA THR A 453 9.59 3.24 34.01
C THR A 453 10.69 2.19 34.04
N THR A 454 11.57 2.26 35.04
CA THR A 454 12.56 1.21 35.28
C THR A 454 12.96 1.17 36.75
N GLU A 455 13.31 0.00 37.28
CA GLU A 455 13.86 -0.08 38.63
C GLU A 455 15.23 0.60 38.69
N LEU A 456 16.04 0.46 37.63
CA LEU A 456 17.39 1.02 37.55
C LEU A 456 17.82 1.35 36.12
N LEU A 457 18.07 2.64 35.86
CA LEU A 457 18.85 3.13 34.73
C LEU A 457 20.33 3.24 35.12
N MET A 458 21.16 2.29 34.68
CA MET A 458 22.61 2.31 34.87
C MET A 458 23.33 2.93 33.68
N LEU A 459 23.80 4.16 33.84
CA LEU A 459 24.66 4.83 32.88
C LEU A 459 26.11 4.32 33.01
N LYS A 460 26.74 4.03 31.88
CA LYS A 460 28.14 3.57 31.76
C LYS A 460 29.00 4.55 30.98
N GLY A 461 30.29 4.65 31.34
CA GLY A 461 31.28 5.39 30.55
C GLY A 461 31.00 6.89 30.45
N GLY A 462 30.73 7.39 29.24
CA GLY A 462 30.45 8.81 28.95
C GLY A 462 29.03 9.09 28.47
N SER A 463 28.10 8.16 28.68
CA SER A 463 26.70 8.28 28.28
C SER A 463 25.98 9.43 28.99
N ALA A 464 24.92 9.91 28.36
CA ALA A 464 24.02 10.90 28.93
C ALA A 464 22.57 10.41 28.91
N PHE A 465 21.79 10.81 29.90
CA PHE A 465 20.34 10.64 29.90
C PHE A 465 19.68 11.99 29.69
N PHE A 466 18.90 12.13 28.61
CA PHE A 466 18.10 13.30 28.32
C PHE A 466 16.63 12.96 28.51
N ASN A 467 15.98 13.62 29.46
CA ASN A 467 14.56 13.43 29.77
C ASN A 467 13.78 14.71 29.49
N GLU A 468 12.90 14.65 28.50
CA GLU A 468 11.92 15.68 28.16
C GLU A 468 10.50 15.28 28.60
N GLY A 469 10.24 13.97 28.72
CA GLY A 469 8.96 13.41 29.14
C GLY A 469 8.92 13.06 30.63
N SER A 470 8.35 11.90 30.96
CA SER A 470 8.25 11.38 32.32
C SER A 470 9.19 10.20 32.56
N PHE A 471 9.91 10.21 33.67
CA PHE A 471 10.74 9.09 34.13
C PHE A 471 10.37 8.68 35.55
N SER A 472 10.24 7.37 35.79
CA SER A 472 10.12 6.82 37.14
C SER A 472 11.14 5.70 37.37
N GLY A 473 11.94 5.82 38.43
CA GLY A 473 12.97 4.84 38.72
C GLY A 473 14.15 5.38 39.52
N VAL A 474 15.27 4.64 39.47
CA VAL A 474 16.57 5.05 40.01
C VAL A 474 17.56 5.21 38.87
N ILE A 475 18.32 6.32 38.85
CA ILE A 475 19.40 6.54 37.91
C ILE A 475 20.72 6.34 38.64
N SER A 476 21.61 5.49 38.12
CA SER A 476 22.96 5.32 38.64
C SER A 476 24.04 5.49 37.59
N GLY A 477 25.21 5.95 38.04
CA GLY A 477 26.35 6.22 37.18
C GLY A 477 27.66 5.78 37.80
N ASP A 478 28.52 5.14 37.00
CA ASP A 478 29.82 4.63 37.42
C ASP A 478 31.02 5.54 37.07
N SER A 479 30.77 6.68 36.41
CA SER A 479 31.79 7.56 35.83
C SER A 479 31.45 9.04 35.97
N TYR A 480 32.45 9.89 36.19
CA TYR A 480 32.30 11.33 36.35
C TYR A 480 31.94 12.10 35.07
N LYS A 481 31.86 11.42 33.92
CA LYS A 481 31.58 12.03 32.61
C LYS A 481 30.11 11.98 32.21
N GLN A 482 29.28 11.35 33.03
CA GLN A 482 27.87 11.12 32.73
C GLN A 482 27.05 12.38 33.00
N ASN A 483 26.10 12.64 32.10
CA ASN A 483 25.18 13.78 32.23
C ASN A 483 23.76 13.27 32.42
N VAL A 484 23.03 13.86 33.36
CA VAL A 484 21.59 13.72 33.49
C VAL A 484 20.99 15.09 33.23
N VAL A 485 20.23 15.20 32.15
CA VAL A 485 19.57 16.44 31.72
C VAL A 485 18.08 16.22 31.79
N ASN A 486 17.41 16.94 32.68
CA ASN A 486 15.97 16.91 32.86
C ASN A 486 15.34 18.21 32.37
N THR A 487 14.36 18.08 31.49
CA THR A 487 13.46 19.15 31.02
C THR A 487 11.98 18.77 31.23
N GLY A 488 11.71 17.55 31.72
CA GLY A 488 10.38 17.03 32.05
C GLY A 488 10.24 16.65 33.53
N GLU A 489 9.61 15.52 33.81
CA GLU A 489 9.32 15.04 35.17
C GLU A 489 10.16 13.80 35.50
N MET A 490 10.77 13.75 36.67
CA MET A 490 11.43 12.54 37.19
C MET A 490 11.00 12.25 38.63
N THR A 491 10.66 10.99 38.92
CA THR A 491 10.23 10.59 40.27
C THR A 491 10.79 9.24 40.71
N THR A 492 11.13 9.11 41.99
CA THR A 492 11.45 7.81 42.60
C THR A 492 10.31 7.38 43.54
N ALA A 493 9.85 6.14 43.38
CA ALA A 493 8.77 5.56 44.19
C ALA A 493 9.27 4.56 45.24
N THR A 494 10.51 4.09 45.12
CA THR A 494 11.08 3.05 45.99
C THR A 494 11.51 3.64 47.33
N ASP A 495 11.03 3.04 48.43
CA ASP A 495 11.42 3.43 49.79
C ASP A 495 12.96 3.41 49.96
N GLY A 496 13.48 4.46 50.59
CA GLY A 496 14.91 4.69 50.82
C GLY A 496 15.83 4.96 49.63
N SER A 497 15.35 4.79 48.40
CA SER A 497 16.20 4.85 47.20
C SER A 497 16.29 6.27 46.67
N ALA A 498 17.50 6.69 46.28
CA ALA A 498 17.67 7.96 45.61
C ALA A 498 17.14 7.94 44.17
N LEU A 499 16.60 9.05 43.69
CA LEU A 499 16.23 9.19 42.26
C LEU A 499 17.49 9.17 41.40
N ILE A 500 18.55 9.84 41.84
CA ILE A 500 19.83 9.87 41.14
C ILE A 500 20.94 9.56 42.14
N ASN A 501 21.67 8.46 41.92
CA ASN A 501 22.64 7.88 42.84
C ASN A 501 23.98 7.58 42.16
N GLY A 502 25.06 8.25 42.55
CA GLY A 502 26.37 8.01 41.95
C GLY A 502 27.21 9.25 41.73
N SER A 503 27.85 9.34 40.57
CA SER A 503 28.65 10.49 40.14
C SER A 503 28.20 10.93 38.76
N PHE A 504 27.56 12.08 38.67
CA PHE A 504 27.00 12.59 37.43
C PHE A 504 27.02 14.11 37.45
N VAL A 505 26.90 14.70 36.28
CA VAL A 505 26.58 16.11 36.11
C VAL A 505 25.07 16.22 35.92
N LEU A 506 24.39 16.99 36.77
CA LEU A 506 22.94 17.15 36.72
C LEU A 506 22.55 18.53 36.24
N TYR A 507 21.62 18.56 35.29
CA TYR A 507 20.94 19.76 34.81
C TYR A 507 19.44 19.54 34.94
N ASN A 508 18.80 20.13 35.96
CA ASN A 508 17.34 20.17 36.07
C ASN A 508 16.88 21.52 35.54
N GLU A 509 16.36 21.58 34.33
CA GLU A 509 16.07 22.82 33.60
C GLU A 509 14.81 23.55 34.07
N ALA A 510 14.63 24.79 33.61
CA ALA A 510 13.45 25.57 33.98
C ALA A 510 12.16 24.87 33.51
N GLY A 511 11.20 24.71 34.42
CA GLY A 511 9.93 24.02 34.17
C GLY A 511 9.94 22.52 34.47
N SER A 512 11.10 21.89 34.72
CA SER A 512 11.21 20.47 35.03
C SER A 512 11.12 20.17 36.53
N THR A 513 10.83 18.92 36.90
CA THR A 513 10.69 18.50 38.30
C THR A 513 11.51 17.25 38.62
N LEU A 514 12.01 17.20 39.87
CA LEU A 514 12.55 16.00 40.51
C LEU A 514 11.79 15.77 41.82
N THR A 515 11.19 14.60 42.00
CA THR A 515 10.35 14.29 43.16
C THR A 515 10.59 12.89 43.74
N ASN A 516 10.09 12.64 44.95
CA ASN A 516 9.96 11.30 45.51
C ASN A 516 8.52 11.07 45.99
N SER A 517 8.07 9.80 45.92
CA SER A 517 6.85 9.34 46.60
C SER A 517 7.10 8.26 47.64
N GLY A 518 8.30 7.63 47.63
CA GLY A 518 8.73 6.67 48.65
C GLY A 518 9.05 7.33 50.00
N ASN A 519 9.09 6.52 51.06
CA ASN A 519 9.42 6.92 52.44
C ASN A 519 10.90 6.72 52.75
N ALA A 520 11.48 7.58 53.59
CA ALA A 520 12.83 7.37 54.10
C ALA A 520 12.87 6.14 55.01
N ILE A 521 13.93 5.34 54.89
CA ILE A 521 14.16 4.15 55.73
C ILE A 521 15.56 4.14 56.34
N ALA A 522 15.72 3.46 57.47
CA ALA A 522 17.02 3.33 58.10
C ALA A 522 18.02 2.60 57.19
N GLY A 523 19.20 3.21 56.98
CA GLY A 523 20.24 2.66 56.10
C GLY A 523 20.03 2.93 54.61
N GLY A 524 18.91 3.54 54.22
CA GLY A 524 18.65 4.02 52.86
C GLY A 524 19.50 5.24 52.48
N GLU A 525 19.50 5.55 51.20
CA GLU A 525 20.16 6.73 50.65
C GLU A 525 19.40 8.00 51.08
N ASN A 526 18.06 7.92 51.05
CA ASN A 526 17.09 8.92 51.52
C ASN A 526 17.34 10.33 50.95
N ALA A 527 17.66 10.44 49.66
CA ALA A 527 17.86 11.71 49.00
C ALA A 527 17.40 11.68 47.54
N ILE A 528 16.85 12.77 47.00
CA ILE A 528 16.53 12.81 45.55
C ILE A 528 17.80 12.75 44.73
N VAL A 529 18.77 13.61 45.04
CA VAL A 529 20.10 13.62 44.42
C VAL A 529 21.14 13.18 45.43
N ASN A 530 21.69 11.98 45.27
CA ASN A 530 22.72 11.40 46.14
C ASN A 530 24.07 11.24 45.41
N ILE A 531 25.03 12.10 45.74
CA ILE A 531 26.35 12.12 45.11
C ILE A 531 27.34 11.32 45.96
N THR A 532 27.81 10.18 45.46
CA THR A 532 28.59 9.22 46.25
C THR A 532 30.10 9.26 46.00
N ARG A 533 30.56 9.78 44.84
CA ARG A 533 32.00 9.92 44.52
C ARG A 533 32.25 11.31 43.93
N THR A 534 33.49 11.78 44.03
CA THR A 534 33.82 13.19 43.73
C THR A 534 35.02 13.30 42.79
N SER A 535 34.96 14.23 41.83
CA SER A 535 36.05 14.64 40.94
C SER A 535 35.98 16.15 40.65
N ASP A 536 36.95 16.70 39.94
CA ASP A 536 36.97 18.13 39.61
C ASP A 536 35.92 18.56 38.56
N SER A 537 35.24 17.60 37.92
CA SER A 537 34.34 17.81 36.77
C SER A 537 32.85 17.72 37.07
N LEU A 538 32.45 17.63 38.35
CA LEU A 538 31.03 17.51 38.75
C LEU A 538 30.34 18.89 38.85
N SER A 539 29.15 19.03 38.26
CA SER A 539 28.29 20.22 38.37
C SER A 539 26.85 19.78 38.62
N GLN A 540 26.18 20.41 39.59
CA GLN A 540 24.77 20.17 39.90
C GLN A 540 24.04 21.49 39.77
N VAL A 541 23.16 21.59 38.78
CA VAL A 541 22.48 22.83 38.44
C VAL A 541 20.98 22.59 38.47
N ASN A 542 20.32 23.26 39.40
CA ASN A 542 18.87 23.31 39.48
C ASN A 542 18.35 24.66 38.95
N ARG A 543 17.61 24.62 37.85
CA ARG A 543 16.78 25.69 37.27
C ARG A 543 15.28 25.34 37.36
N GLY A 544 14.94 24.07 37.59
CA GLY A 544 13.58 23.59 37.81
C GLY A 544 13.22 23.44 39.28
N THR A 545 12.33 22.50 39.59
CA THR A 545 11.85 22.22 40.95
C THR A 545 12.38 20.89 41.46
N ILE A 546 12.89 20.87 42.70
CA ILE A 546 13.19 19.63 43.44
C ILE A 546 12.27 19.60 44.66
N THR A 547 11.45 18.55 44.82
CA THR A 547 10.54 18.43 45.97
C THR A 547 10.80 17.14 46.71
N ALA A 548 11.48 17.25 47.86
CA ALA A 548 11.77 16.17 48.78
C ALA A 548 10.72 16.10 49.89
N THR A 549 10.13 14.92 50.06
CA THR A 549 9.08 14.64 51.06
C THR A 549 9.38 13.38 51.85
N ASN A 550 8.60 13.09 52.89
CA ASN A 550 8.64 11.81 53.62
C ASN A 550 10.04 11.42 54.15
N GLY A 551 10.77 12.38 54.73
CA GLY A 551 12.08 12.15 55.33
C GLY A 551 13.28 12.34 54.40
N TYR A 552 13.07 12.58 53.10
CA TYR A 552 14.17 12.71 52.13
C TYR A 552 14.91 14.05 52.19
N SER A 553 16.21 14.02 51.93
CA SER A 553 16.97 15.20 51.49
C SER A 553 16.72 15.48 50.00
N ALA A 554 16.76 16.74 49.57
CA ALA A 554 16.77 17.10 48.16
C ALA A 554 18.13 16.80 47.51
N ILE A 555 19.21 17.20 48.18
CA ILE A 555 20.58 16.96 47.72
C ILE A 555 21.43 16.47 48.89
N LYS A 556 22.14 15.37 48.67
CA LYS A 556 23.08 14.78 49.62
C LYS A 556 24.40 14.50 48.93
N THR A 557 25.52 14.88 49.56
CA THR A 557 26.84 14.69 48.94
C THR A 557 27.86 14.02 49.86
N ALA A 558 28.62 13.08 49.31
CA ALA A 558 29.79 12.49 49.94
C ALA A 558 30.95 13.49 49.96
N SER A 559 31.80 13.42 50.98
CA SER A 559 32.95 14.34 51.15
C SER A 559 33.95 14.27 49.99
N THR A 560 34.44 15.43 49.54
CA THR A 560 35.52 15.51 48.55
C THR A 560 36.90 15.39 49.18
N GLY A 561 37.88 14.96 48.36
CA GLY A 561 39.31 14.98 48.70
C GLY A 561 40.04 16.26 48.29
N SER A 562 39.38 17.15 47.53
CA SER A 562 39.99 18.36 46.98
C SER A 562 39.93 19.52 47.99
N ASN A 563 41.08 20.11 48.29
CA ASN A 563 41.23 21.25 49.21
C ASN A 563 41.22 22.61 48.50
N SER A 564 41.15 22.64 47.15
CA SER A 564 41.18 23.83 46.32
C SER A 564 39.76 24.30 45.97
N ASN A 565 39.35 25.46 46.52
CA ASN A 565 38.15 26.23 46.18
C ASN A 565 36.88 25.39 45.96
N GLY A 566 36.15 25.08 47.04
CA GLY A 566 35.03 24.10 47.10
C GLY A 566 34.13 23.96 45.86
N LYS A 567 33.61 22.75 45.62
CA LYS A 567 32.80 22.44 44.42
C LYS A 567 31.43 23.09 44.51
N TRP A 568 31.05 23.86 43.49
CA TRP A 568 29.79 24.58 43.47
C TRP A 568 28.62 23.68 43.08
N ILE A 569 27.52 23.86 43.81
CA ILE A 569 26.18 23.37 43.49
C ILE A 569 25.29 24.60 43.42
N TRP A 570 24.46 24.68 42.38
CA TRP A 570 23.65 25.86 42.11
C TRP A 570 22.17 25.52 42.18
N ASN A 571 21.44 26.26 43.01
CA ASN A 571 20.02 26.54 42.80
C ASN A 571 19.94 27.92 42.14
N THR A 572 19.68 27.97 40.84
CA THR A 572 19.68 29.21 40.04
C THR A 572 18.41 30.04 40.27
N GLU A 573 18.28 31.21 39.63
CA GLU A 573 17.16 32.15 39.82
C GLU A 573 15.76 31.53 39.63
N THR A 574 15.61 30.61 38.68
CA THR A 574 14.33 29.91 38.43
C THR A 574 14.16 28.66 39.30
N GLY A 575 15.24 28.23 39.97
CA GLY A 575 15.29 26.99 40.71
C GLY A 575 14.48 27.05 42.02
N VAL A 576 13.71 25.99 42.28
CA VAL A 576 12.94 25.81 43.52
C VAL A 576 13.37 24.51 44.19
N ILE A 577 13.62 24.53 45.50
CA ILE A 577 13.86 23.33 46.31
C ILE A 577 12.87 23.32 47.48
N ASN A 578 12.02 22.31 47.56
CA ASN A 578 11.02 22.13 48.60
C ASN A 578 11.38 20.92 49.47
N GLY A 579 11.32 21.09 50.80
CA GLY A 579 11.49 20.03 51.78
C GLY A 579 10.30 19.96 52.72
N ILE A 580 9.61 18.82 52.73
CA ILE A 580 8.46 18.57 53.62
C ILE A 580 8.84 17.42 54.57
N ASN A 581 9.13 17.78 55.82
CA ASN A 581 9.55 16.86 56.89
C ASN A 581 10.78 16.00 56.52
N PRO A 582 11.94 16.58 56.17
CA PRO A 582 13.16 15.82 55.93
C PRO A 582 13.77 15.32 57.27
N ASP A 583 14.28 14.08 57.32
CA ASP A 583 14.91 13.50 58.52
C ASP A 583 16.36 13.97 58.72
N ALA A 584 16.97 14.44 57.64
CA ALA A 584 18.30 15.01 57.56
C ALA A 584 18.21 16.42 56.97
N PRO A 585 19.30 17.20 56.92
CA PRO A 585 19.27 18.48 56.21
C PRO A 585 18.74 18.33 54.78
N LEU A 586 17.88 19.26 54.34
CA LEU A 586 17.29 19.24 53.00
C LEU A 586 18.39 19.27 51.92
N ILE A 587 19.41 20.09 52.14
CA ILE A 587 20.66 20.09 51.36
C ILE A 587 21.79 19.71 52.33
N ASP A 588 22.20 18.45 52.30
CA ASP A 588 23.22 17.86 53.17
C ASP A 588 24.56 17.73 52.44
N LEU A 589 25.44 18.70 52.65
CA LEU A 589 26.70 18.77 51.93
C LEU A 589 27.81 18.09 52.73
N GLY A 590 28.53 17.18 52.08
CA GLY A 590 29.80 16.67 52.56
C GLY A 590 30.88 17.75 52.63
N ARG A 591 32.07 17.36 53.11
CA ARG A 591 33.23 18.25 53.12
C ARG A 591 33.58 18.72 51.70
N GLY A 592 33.83 20.02 51.52
CA GLY A 592 34.45 20.58 50.31
C GLY A 592 33.49 21.08 49.23
N TYR A 593 32.20 21.24 49.52
CA TYR A 593 31.22 21.84 48.60
C TYR A 593 30.87 23.26 48.98
N ASN A 594 30.80 24.12 47.97
CA ASN A 594 30.11 25.39 48.02
C ASN A 594 28.67 25.21 47.55
N PHE A 595 27.77 26.07 48.00
CA PHE A 595 26.39 26.07 47.56
C PHE A 595 25.93 27.49 47.29
N ALA A 596 25.29 27.70 46.14
CA ALA A 596 24.71 28.97 45.75
C ALA A 596 23.19 28.82 45.60
N ASN A 597 22.43 29.60 46.36
CA ASN A 597 21.01 29.79 46.14
C ASN A 597 20.73 31.16 45.53
N ALA A 598 20.30 31.23 44.29
CA ALA A 598 19.71 32.41 43.65
C ALA A 598 18.19 32.30 43.51
N GLY A 599 17.63 31.09 43.61
CA GLY A 599 16.20 30.82 43.51
C GLY A 599 15.50 30.74 44.87
N THR A 600 14.53 29.83 45.01
CA THR A 600 13.72 29.66 46.23
C THR A 600 14.00 28.32 46.92
N ILE A 601 14.18 28.34 48.24
CA ILE A 601 14.26 27.14 49.07
C ILE A 601 13.16 27.22 50.13
N ASN A 602 12.31 26.20 50.22
CA ASN A 602 11.27 26.07 51.24
C ASN A 602 11.56 24.84 52.10
N VAL A 603 11.59 24.99 53.42
CA VAL A 603 11.76 23.84 54.34
C VAL A 603 10.71 23.87 55.45
N GLN A 604 10.10 22.73 55.72
CA GLN A 604 9.14 22.50 56.81
C GLN A 604 9.50 21.20 57.55
N GLY A 605 9.16 21.13 58.84
CA GLY A 605 9.33 19.95 59.68
C GLY A 605 10.25 20.18 60.88
N ASP A 606 9.95 19.53 62.01
CA ASP A 606 10.65 19.75 63.28
C ASP A 606 12.16 19.53 63.17
N GLY A 607 12.96 20.48 63.66
CA GLY A 607 14.41 20.41 63.67
C GLY A 607 15.09 20.43 62.30
N SER A 608 14.33 20.66 61.22
CA SER A 608 14.85 20.60 59.85
C SER A 608 15.86 21.69 59.56
N VAL A 609 16.86 21.37 58.74
CA VAL A 609 17.89 22.33 58.30
C VAL A 609 17.79 22.47 56.78
N ALA A 610 17.62 23.69 56.26
CA ALA A 610 17.52 23.91 54.81
C ALA A 610 18.85 23.60 54.11
N ILE A 611 19.95 24.21 54.58
CA ILE A 611 21.30 23.98 54.04
C ILE A 611 22.24 23.62 55.19
N SER A 612 22.91 22.47 55.10
CA SER A 612 23.96 22.06 56.05
C SER A 612 25.29 21.86 55.33
N GLY A 613 26.28 22.71 55.64
CA GLY A 613 27.65 22.56 55.13
C GLY A 613 28.44 21.51 55.91
N GLY A 614 29.24 20.71 55.23
CA GLY A 614 30.02 19.64 55.88
C GLY A 614 31.09 20.14 56.85
N THR A 615 31.43 19.31 57.84
CA THR A 615 32.52 19.60 58.78
C THR A 615 33.87 19.59 58.07
N THR A 616 34.55 20.74 58.04
CA THR A 616 35.78 20.90 57.25
C THR A 616 36.71 22.01 57.75
N SER A 617 38.00 21.89 57.44
CA SER A 617 38.99 22.97 57.50
C SER A 617 39.22 23.66 56.13
N TYR A 618 38.56 23.19 55.08
CA TYR A 618 38.64 23.77 53.73
C TYR A 618 37.80 25.03 53.61
N THR A 619 38.20 25.93 52.71
CA THR A 619 37.40 27.12 52.41
C THR A 619 36.12 26.69 51.69
N VAL A 620 35.01 26.80 52.39
CA VAL A 620 33.65 26.50 51.90
C VAL A 620 32.80 27.75 51.99
N GLN A 621 31.98 27.99 50.98
CA GLN A 621 31.11 29.15 50.83
C GLN A 621 29.67 28.69 50.66
N LEU A 622 28.80 29.11 51.58
CA LEU A 622 27.35 28.88 51.50
C LEU A 622 26.70 30.23 51.24
N VAL A 623 26.23 30.45 50.01
CA VAL A 623 25.79 31.75 49.52
C VAL A 623 24.29 31.74 49.25
N ASN A 624 23.57 32.72 49.79
CA ASN A 624 22.17 33.00 49.47
C ASN A 624 22.04 34.37 48.81
N SER A 625 21.57 34.37 47.57
CA SER A 625 21.19 35.51 46.73
C SER A 625 19.73 35.46 46.29
N GLY A 626 19.02 34.38 46.62
CA GLY A 626 17.58 34.22 46.42
C GLY A 626 16.81 34.23 47.74
N THR A 627 15.73 33.46 47.80
CA THR A 627 14.85 33.36 48.98
C THR A 627 15.01 32.02 49.68
N ILE A 628 15.16 32.03 51.00
CA ILE A 628 15.05 30.85 51.87
C ILE A 628 13.89 31.06 52.83
N ASN A 629 12.90 30.18 52.76
CA ASN A 629 11.75 30.15 53.65
C ASN A 629 11.95 29.02 54.68
N VAL A 630 12.26 29.42 55.92
CA VAL A 630 12.37 28.54 57.10
C VAL A 630 10.99 28.43 57.72
N GLY A 631 10.26 27.39 57.33
CA GLY A 631 8.80 27.36 57.34
C GLY A 631 8.22 28.11 56.13
N THR A 632 6.94 27.91 55.85
CA THR A 632 6.18 28.66 54.83
C THR A 632 5.10 29.53 55.49
N GLU A 633 4.62 30.55 54.78
CA GLU A 633 3.50 31.37 55.26
C GLU A 633 2.23 30.52 55.45
N GLN A 634 1.95 29.64 54.50
CA GLN A 634 0.84 28.68 54.61
C GLN A 634 1.01 27.78 55.83
N GLY A 635 2.21 27.23 56.02
CA GLY A 635 2.49 26.35 57.16
C GLY A 635 2.44 27.05 58.52
N LYS A 636 2.56 28.37 58.54
CA LYS A 636 2.31 29.18 59.74
C LYS A 636 0.81 29.31 60.01
N ALA A 637 0.00 29.44 58.96
CA ALA A 637 -1.45 29.56 59.08
C ALA A 637 -2.13 28.25 59.49
N ASP A 638 -1.63 27.11 58.99
CA ASP A 638 -2.22 25.79 59.25
C ASP A 638 -1.47 24.93 60.30
N GLY A 639 -0.30 25.40 60.78
CA GLY A 639 0.48 24.73 61.81
C GLY A 639 1.40 23.61 61.30
N SER A 640 1.59 23.46 59.98
CA SER A 640 2.44 22.41 59.38
C SER A 640 3.95 22.71 59.35
N ASN A 641 4.38 23.90 59.78
CA ASN A 641 5.80 24.30 59.70
C ASN A 641 6.76 23.49 60.58
N GLY A 642 6.28 22.97 61.72
CA GLY A 642 7.14 22.46 62.79
C GLY A 642 7.89 23.56 63.55
N GLU A 643 8.78 23.15 64.46
CA GLU A 643 9.62 24.02 65.30
C GLU A 643 11.11 23.65 65.25
N GLY A 644 12.01 24.58 65.60
CA GLY A 644 13.45 24.28 65.70
C GLY A 644 14.22 24.29 64.37
N LEU A 645 13.66 24.87 63.32
CA LEU A 645 14.25 24.84 61.98
C LEU A 645 15.45 25.79 61.87
N ILE A 646 16.39 25.49 60.96
CA ILE A 646 17.53 26.36 60.64
C ILE A 646 17.62 26.60 59.13
N GLY A 647 17.73 27.86 58.70
CA GLY A 647 17.96 28.22 57.29
C GLY A 647 19.30 27.70 56.77
N ILE A 648 20.41 28.30 57.22
CA ILE A 648 21.76 27.89 56.81
C ILE A 648 22.60 27.50 58.02
N LYS A 649 23.07 26.26 58.06
CA LYS A 649 23.95 25.72 59.09
C LYS A 649 25.32 25.42 58.51
N GLY A 650 26.37 26.11 58.97
CA GLY A 650 27.74 25.80 58.58
C GLY A 650 28.48 25.06 59.69
N ASN A 651 29.21 23.99 59.36
CA ASN A 651 29.88 23.15 60.36
C ASN A 651 31.43 23.13 60.25
N GLY A 652 32.03 23.98 59.42
CA GLY A 652 33.48 24.02 59.19
C GLY A 652 34.16 25.26 59.75
N SER A 653 35.36 25.09 60.31
CA SER A 653 36.17 26.19 60.86
C SER A 653 36.66 27.19 59.81
N ALA A 654 36.58 26.83 58.52
CA ALA A 654 36.86 27.69 57.37
C ALA A 654 35.61 27.92 56.48
N THR A 655 34.42 27.51 56.92
CA THR A 655 33.15 27.77 56.22
C THR A 655 32.72 29.22 56.43
N THR A 656 32.33 29.89 55.35
CA THR A 656 31.71 31.22 55.38
C THR A 656 30.28 31.13 54.87
N ILE A 657 29.32 31.63 55.65
CA ILE A 657 27.94 31.80 55.22
C ILE A 657 27.78 33.25 54.75
N ASN A 658 27.21 33.47 53.57
CA ASN A 658 26.91 34.80 53.06
C ASN A 658 25.48 34.90 52.53
N ASN A 659 24.61 35.59 53.27
CA ASN A 659 23.36 36.09 52.71
C ASN A 659 23.66 37.42 52.01
N THR A 660 23.72 37.40 50.69
CA THR A 660 24.12 38.54 49.84
C THR A 660 23.10 39.66 49.86
N LYS A 661 23.41 40.83 49.29
CA LYS A 661 22.51 41.99 49.25
C LYS A 661 21.12 41.68 48.66
N ASP A 662 21.04 40.74 47.72
CA ASP A 662 19.81 40.36 47.03
C ASP A 662 19.10 39.18 47.74
N GLY A 663 19.78 38.55 48.71
CA GLY A 663 19.28 37.39 49.45
C GLY A 663 18.26 37.74 50.53
N VAL A 664 17.20 36.92 50.62
CA VAL A 664 16.12 37.01 51.62
C VAL A 664 16.03 35.71 52.41
N ILE A 665 15.97 35.80 53.74
CA ILE A 665 15.65 34.66 54.60
C ILE A 665 14.40 34.99 55.41
N ASN A 666 13.31 34.25 55.19
CA ASN A 666 12.06 34.38 55.93
C ASN A 666 11.96 33.26 56.96
N VAL A 667 11.77 33.58 58.24
CA VAL A 667 11.62 32.61 59.32
C VAL A 667 10.18 32.61 59.81
N TYR A 668 9.37 31.71 59.27
CA TYR A 668 7.93 31.56 59.58
C TYR A 668 7.67 30.57 60.71
N ALA A 669 8.52 29.57 60.89
CA ALA A 669 8.39 28.55 61.94
C ALA A 669 8.73 29.09 63.33
N ASP A 670 8.00 28.65 64.36
CA ASP A 670 8.29 29.01 65.74
C ASP A 670 9.60 28.36 66.23
N ASN A 671 10.26 28.97 67.22
CA ASN A 671 11.51 28.48 67.79
C ASN A 671 12.60 28.15 66.75
N SER A 672 12.71 28.95 65.67
CA SER A 672 13.54 28.64 64.48
C SER A 672 14.51 29.76 64.12
N TRP A 673 15.53 29.47 63.31
CA TRP A 673 16.66 30.38 63.10
C TRP A 673 17.08 30.57 61.65
N ALA A 674 17.56 31.77 61.31
CA ALA A 674 18.14 32.02 59.99
C ALA A 674 19.49 31.30 59.80
N PHE A 675 20.36 31.32 60.81
CA PHE A 675 21.70 30.75 60.76
C PHE A 675 22.01 29.85 61.96
N GLY A 676 22.88 28.86 61.75
CA GLY A 676 23.34 27.94 62.79
C GLY A 676 24.76 27.39 62.58
N GLY A 677 25.28 26.72 63.61
CA GLY A 677 26.51 25.90 63.53
C GLY A 677 27.81 26.63 63.90
N SER A 678 28.93 26.00 63.60
CA SER A 678 30.28 26.48 63.94
C SER A 678 31.06 26.81 62.68
N THR A 679 31.17 28.11 62.38
CA THR A 679 31.71 28.62 61.11
C THR A 679 32.89 29.57 61.33
N LYS A 680 33.61 29.92 60.25
CA LYS A 680 34.59 31.01 60.27
C LYS A 680 33.88 32.35 60.43
N ALA A 681 32.90 32.61 59.57
CA ALA A 681 32.16 33.86 59.54
C ALA A 681 30.75 33.69 58.96
N ILE A 682 29.84 34.54 59.43
CA ILE A 682 28.48 34.70 58.91
C ILE A 682 28.34 36.17 58.50
N VAL A 683 28.09 36.39 57.21
CA VAL A 683 27.95 37.72 56.59
C VAL A 683 26.52 37.87 56.10
N ASN A 684 25.76 38.78 56.71
CA ASN A 684 24.42 39.14 56.24
C ASN A 684 24.42 40.55 55.64
N ASN A 685 24.36 40.62 54.31
CA ASN A 685 24.19 41.83 53.52
C ASN A 685 22.74 42.00 53.02
N GLY A 686 21.95 40.92 52.99
CA GLY A 686 20.56 40.91 52.57
C GLY A 686 19.53 41.09 53.70
N ILE A 687 18.30 40.65 53.43
CA ILE A 687 17.14 40.79 54.32
C ILE A 687 16.90 39.50 55.10
N ILE A 688 16.64 39.63 56.41
CA ILE A 688 16.15 38.54 57.25
C ILE A 688 14.84 38.99 57.89
N ASN A 689 13.76 38.27 57.60
CA ASN A 689 12.43 38.53 58.15
C ASN A 689 12.12 37.47 59.21
N LEU A 690 11.95 37.90 60.46
CA LEU A 690 11.49 37.04 61.55
C LEU A 690 9.97 37.13 61.62
N LEU A 691 9.30 36.16 60.99
CA LEU A 691 7.87 36.16 60.70
C LEU A 691 7.10 35.11 61.51
N CYS A 692 7.72 34.43 62.48
CA CYS A 692 7.07 33.48 63.38
C CYS A 692 6.17 34.18 64.42
N ASN A 693 5.49 33.41 65.28
CA ASN A 693 4.75 33.94 66.42
C ASN A 693 5.65 34.09 67.66
N ILE A 694 6.50 33.09 67.93
CA ILE A 694 7.40 33.06 69.10
C ILE A 694 8.75 32.41 68.76
N GLY A 695 9.82 32.89 69.40
CA GLY A 695 11.10 32.18 69.48
C GLY A 695 11.93 32.10 68.19
N CYS A 696 11.55 32.78 67.10
CA CYS A 696 12.44 32.89 65.95
C CYS A 696 13.52 33.97 66.13
N GLU A 697 14.76 33.63 65.84
CA GLU A 697 15.91 34.54 65.95
C GLU A 697 16.86 34.41 64.74
N ILE A 698 17.87 35.28 64.67
CA ILE A 698 18.85 35.22 63.58
C ILE A 698 19.82 34.04 63.75
N TYR A 699 20.23 33.73 64.98
CA TYR A 699 21.27 32.73 65.26
C TYR A 699 20.76 31.65 66.20
N ALA A 700 20.89 30.39 65.79
CA ALA A 700 20.60 29.25 66.65
C ALA A 700 21.51 29.23 67.89
N PRO A 701 21.07 28.62 69.01
CA PRO A 701 21.91 28.43 70.18
C PRO A 701 23.26 27.78 69.81
N ASN A 702 24.34 28.25 70.46
CA ASN A 702 25.72 27.79 70.22
C ASN A 702 26.30 28.10 68.83
N THR A 703 25.68 29.00 68.05
CA THR A 703 26.27 29.44 66.77
C THR A 703 27.60 30.19 67.00
N THR A 704 28.70 29.73 66.38
CA THR A 704 30.04 30.33 66.51
C THR A 704 30.61 30.78 65.16
N GLY A 705 31.51 31.76 65.21
CA GLY A 705 32.10 32.43 64.04
C GLY A 705 31.99 33.95 64.13
N THR A 706 32.75 34.68 63.30
CA THR A 706 32.66 36.14 63.20
C THR A 706 31.32 36.54 62.59
N ARG A 707 30.52 37.32 63.32
CA ARG A 707 29.19 37.76 62.88
C ARG A 707 29.27 39.18 62.33
N ASN A 708 29.26 39.32 61.00
CA ASN A 708 29.27 40.61 60.33
C ASN A 708 27.85 40.91 59.84
N SER A 709 27.23 41.93 60.43
CA SER A 709 25.94 42.46 59.97
C SER A 709 26.18 43.79 59.25
N GLN A 710 25.91 43.85 57.95
CA GLN A 710 25.86 45.09 57.14
C GLN A 710 27.13 45.97 57.10
N ASP A 711 28.24 45.55 57.72
CA ASP A 711 29.50 46.30 57.82
C ASP A 711 30.44 46.01 56.63
N GLY A 712 30.28 46.74 55.51
CA GLY A 712 31.30 46.95 54.47
C GLY A 712 31.96 45.71 53.84
N THR A 713 31.47 44.51 54.12
CA THR A 713 32.03 43.23 53.69
C THR A 713 31.40 42.89 52.35
N ALA A 714 32.22 42.77 51.29
CA ALA A 714 31.72 42.47 49.95
C ALA A 714 31.06 41.09 49.88
N ASP A 715 30.02 40.97 49.03
CA ASP A 715 29.38 39.69 48.72
C ASP A 715 30.38 38.71 48.08
N ILE A 716 30.20 37.42 48.36
CA ILE A 716 30.92 36.34 47.71
C ILE A 716 30.46 36.24 46.26
N ILE A 717 31.41 36.33 45.32
CA ILE A 717 31.14 36.15 43.90
C ILE A 717 30.92 34.66 43.63
N VAL A 718 29.71 34.30 43.21
CA VAL A 718 29.34 32.97 42.74
C VAL A 718 29.74 32.86 41.26
N PRO A 719 30.46 31.82 40.83
CA PRO A 719 30.73 31.58 39.42
C PRO A 719 29.46 31.17 38.68
N ASP A 720 29.39 31.48 37.39
CA ASP A 720 28.27 31.06 36.54
C ASP A 720 28.09 29.53 36.58
N ALA A 721 26.83 29.10 36.64
CA ALA A 721 26.49 27.68 36.55
C ALA A 721 26.90 27.15 35.17
N SER A 722 27.30 25.88 35.11
CA SER A 722 27.70 25.26 33.84
C SER A 722 26.54 25.25 32.83
N ALA A 723 26.88 25.36 31.55
CA ALA A 723 25.92 25.30 30.46
C ALA A 723 25.47 23.85 30.23
N THR A 724 24.20 23.69 29.88
CA THR A 724 23.59 22.39 29.58
C THR A 724 24.19 21.82 28.28
N PRO A 725 24.61 20.55 28.27
CA PRO A 725 25.15 19.93 27.06
C PRO A 725 24.07 19.78 25.99
N GLY A 726 24.47 19.88 24.72
CA GLY A 726 23.59 19.55 23.60
C GLY A 726 23.34 18.05 23.50
N GLN A 727 22.21 17.67 22.90
CA GLN A 727 21.77 16.28 22.79
C GLN A 727 22.59 15.42 21.80
N GLY A 728 23.33 16.05 20.88
CA GLY A 728 23.99 15.34 19.78
C GLY A 728 23.01 14.98 18.66
N ASN A 729 23.45 14.13 17.73
CA ASN A 729 22.62 13.67 16.60
C ASN A 729 22.07 12.27 16.91
N VAL A 730 20.74 12.13 16.87
CA VAL A 730 20.06 10.84 16.87
C VAL A 730 19.84 10.41 15.40
N PRO A 731 20.28 9.21 14.97
CA PRO A 731 19.99 8.72 13.63
C PRO A 731 18.49 8.56 13.42
N ALA A 732 18.02 8.72 12.17
CA ALA A 732 16.62 8.51 11.85
C ALA A 732 16.19 7.06 12.11
N ALA A 733 15.04 6.88 12.76
CA ALA A 733 14.46 5.56 12.99
C ALA A 733 14.22 4.82 11.66
N PRO A 734 14.38 3.48 11.63
CA PRO A 734 14.01 2.66 10.47
C PRO A 734 12.54 2.86 10.12
N VAL A 735 12.25 3.30 8.89
CA VAL A 735 10.87 3.47 8.42
C VAL A 735 10.26 2.10 8.18
N ASN A 736 9.24 1.73 8.96
CA ASN A 736 8.42 0.58 8.61
C ASN A 736 7.62 0.95 7.35
N ALA A 737 7.90 0.27 6.24
CA ALA A 737 7.05 0.34 5.07
C ALA A 737 5.70 -0.29 5.45
N VAL A 738 4.75 0.55 5.87
CA VAL A 738 3.41 0.11 6.23
C VAL A 738 2.78 -0.49 4.98
N SER A 739 2.68 -1.81 4.91
CA SER A 739 1.93 -2.49 3.86
C SER A 739 0.46 -2.11 4.05
N GLN A 740 0.00 -1.07 3.35
CA GLN A 740 -1.40 -0.66 3.40
C GLN A 740 -2.27 -1.82 2.89
N GLN A 741 -3.32 -2.14 3.64
CA GLN A 741 -4.29 -3.17 3.28
C GLN A 741 -5.01 -2.75 2.00
N LYS A 742 -5.07 -3.63 1.00
CA LYS A 742 -5.71 -3.32 -0.28
C LYS A 742 -7.16 -3.78 -0.29
N LEU A 743 -8.11 -2.85 -0.37
CA LEU A 743 -9.54 -3.17 -0.55
C LEU A 743 -9.87 -3.23 -2.05
N THR A 744 -10.36 -4.39 -2.50
CA THR A 744 -10.87 -4.59 -3.87
C THR A 744 -12.19 -5.34 -3.84
N ASN A 745 -13.04 -5.18 -4.86
CA ASN A 745 -14.30 -5.91 -5.03
C ASN A 745 -15.31 -5.75 -3.86
N TYR A 746 -15.38 -4.55 -3.25
CA TYR A 746 -16.28 -4.26 -2.14
C TYR A 746 -17.46 -3.39 -2.59
N THR A 747 -18.67 -3.65 -2.09
CA THR A 747 -19.86 -2.82 -2.37
C THR A 747 -20.45 -2.26 -1.09
N ILE A 748 -20.53 -0.93 -1.02
CA ILE A 748 -21.18 -0.18 0.04
C ILE A 748 -22.69 -0.22 -0.20
N GLY A 749 -23.40 -0.87 0.71
CA GLY A 749 -24.86 -0.94 0.69
C GLY A 749 -25.50 0.33 1.26
N THR A 750 -26.56 0.82 0.62
CA THR A 750 -27.39 1.96 1.04
C THR A 750 -28.85 1.53 1.15
N ASN A 751 -29.59 2.19 2.04
CA ASN A 751 -30.99 1.90 2.34
C ASN A 751 -31.89 3.10 1.99
N SER A 752 -33.20 2.85 1.86
CA SER A 752 -34.19 3.87 1.51
C SER A 752 -34.40 4.95 2.59
N ASP A 753 -33.86 4.78 3.80
CA ASP A 753 -33.88 5.81 4.85
C ASP A 753 -32.65 6.74 4.80
N GLY A 754 -31.74 6.53 3.84
CA GLY A 754 -30.50 7.30 3.68
C GLY A 754 -29.30 6.69 4.43
N SER A 755 -29.48 5.62 5.20
CA SER A 755 -28.37 4.95 5.88
C SER A 755 -27.51 4.11 4.94
N SER A 756 -26.24 3.89 5.31
CA SER A 756 -25.27 3.09 4.56
C SER A 756 -24.47 2.16 5.47
N GLY A 757 -23.81 1.17 4.85
CA GLY A 757 -22.79 0.37 5.53
C GLY A 757 -21.51 1.16 5.74
N THR A 758 -20.95 1.10 6.95
CA THR A 758 -19.64 1.67 7.29
C THR A 758 -18.62 0.56 7.52
N LEU A 759 -17.41 0.71 6.96
CA LEU A 759 -16.25 -0.13 7.24
C LEU A 759 -15.26 0.62 8.13
N ARG A 760 -14.73 -0.03 9.18
CA ARG A 760 -13.65 0.52 10.02
C ARG A 760 -12.33 -0.18 9.71
N ALA A 761 -11.31 0.56 9.29
CA ALA A 761 -9.98 0.03 9.00
C ALA A 761 -8.92 1.16 9.02
N ASN A 762 -7.72 0.84 9.50
CA ASN A 762 -6.56 1.74 9.45
C ASN A 762 -5.58 1.26 8.37
N ASN A 763 -4.82 2.18 7.77
CA ASN A 763 -3.83 1.89 6.72
C ASN A 763 -4.45 1.15 5.52
N LEU A 764 -5.53 1.67 4.94
CA LEU A 764 -6.31 1.04 3.86
C LEU A 764 -6.13 1.79 2.53
N VAL A 765 -5.82 1.06 1.45
CA VAL A 765 -5.89 1.56 0.07
C VAL A 765 -7.14 1.01 -0.59
N ILE A 766 -8.07 1.91 -0.91
CA ILE A 766 -9.24 1.63 -1.74
C ILE A 766 -8.76 1.52 -3.18
N SER A 767 -8.82 0.32 -3.74
CA SER A 767 -8.35 0.03 -5.10
C SER A 767 -9.53 -0.39 -5.99
N ASP A 768 -9.35 -1.40 -6.82
CA ASP A 768 -10.23 -1.68 -7.95
C ASP A 768 -11.60 -2.22 -7.52
N ASN A 769 -12.63 -1.81 -8.27
CA ASN A 769 -14.00 -2.32 -8.16
C ASN A 769 -14.65 -2.13 -6.79
N VAL A 770 -14.34 -1.02 -6.10
CA VAL A 770 -15.09 -0.57 -4.93
C VAL A 770 -16.28 0.29 -5.37
N LYS A 771 -17.49 -0.11 -5.00
CA LYS A 771 -18.74 0.47 -5.52
C LYS A 771 -19.70 0.91 -4.42
N VAL A 772 -20.54 1.89 -4.73
CA VAL A 772 -21.72 2.24 -3.92
C VAL A 772 -22.98 1.83 -4.67
N ASN A 773 -23.88 1.12 -3.99
CA ASN A 773 -25.18 0.77 -4.58
C ASN A 773 -26.18 1.95 -4.51
N THR A 774 -27.30 1.83 -5.21
CA THR A 774 -28.29 2.93 -5.34
C THR A 774 -29.59 2.68 -4.56
N GLY A 775 -29.53 1.93 -3.46
CA GLY A 775 -30.70 1.62 -2.63
C GLY A 775 -31.35 2.88 -2.01
N PHE A 776 -30.56 3.92 -1.72
CA PHE A 776 -31.04 5.21 -1.22
C PHE A 776 -32.06 5.90 -2.16
N SER A 777 -32.02 5.63 -3.46
CA SER A 777 -32.89 6.29 -4.45
C SER A 777 -34.38 5.95 -4.29
N ALA A 778 -34.73 4.89 -3.55
CA ALA A 778 -36.12 4.60 -3.19
C ALA A 778 -36.66 5.53 -2.09
N GLY A 779 -35.79 6.26 -1.40
CA GLY A 779 -36.14 7.19 -0.32
C GLY A 779 -36.25 8.65 -0.71
N THR A 780 -35.60 9.07 -1.80
CA THR A 780 -35.47 10.48 -2.18
C THR A 780 -35.63 10.71 -3.68
N ALA A 781 -36.11 11.89 -4.05
CA ALA A 781 -36.13 12.40 -5.42
C ALA A 781 -34.95 13.34 -5.71
N ASP A 782 -34.03 13.52 -4.77
CA ASP A 782 -32.84 14.36 -4.94
C ASP A 782 -31.94 13.80 -6.05
N THR A 783 -31.33 14.70 -6.82
CA THR A 783 -30.35 14.34 -7.86
C THR A 783 -28.91 14.31 -7.32
N THR A 784 -28.71 14.66 -6.06
CA THR A 784 -27.41 14.62 -5.37
C THR A 784 -27.63 14.18 -3.92
N VAL A 785 -26.90 13.16 -3.48
CA VAL A 785 -26.98 12.59 -2.13
C VAL A 785 -25.57 12.40 -1.59
N VAL A 786 -25.31 12.86 -0.36
CA VAL A 786 -24.03 12.62 0.33
C VAL A 786 -24.23 11.48 1.32
N ILE A 787 -23.31 10.52 1.29
CA ILE A 787 -23.27 9.37 2.19
C ILE A 787 -22.04 9.54 3.08
N ASP A 788 -22.30 9.92 4.32
CA ASP A 788 -21.25 10.26 5.28
C ASP A 788 -20.60 8.99 5.87
N ASP A 789 -19.29 9.09 6.12
CA ASP A 789 -18.46 8.14 6.82
C ASP A 789 -18.59 6.66 6.35
N VAL A 790 -18.50 6.40 5.05
CA VAL A 790 -18.52 5.01 4.54
C VAL A 790 -17.28 4.22 4.94
N PHE A 791 -16.14 4.90 5.14
CA PHE A 791 -14.94 4.33 5.74
C PHE A 791 -14.46 5.18 6.91
N LYS A 792 -14.18 4.55 8.06
CA LYS A 792 -13.70 5.19 9.29
C LYS A 792 -12.34 4.63 9.70
N GLY A 793 -11.35 5.47 9.93
CA GLY A 793 -10.01 5.07 10.38
C GLY A 793 -8.91 6.04 9.94
N GLU A 794 -7.67 5.70 10.26
CA GLU A 794 -6.49 6.53 9.94
C GLU A 794 -5.77 6.04 8.68
N ASN A 795 -5.19 6.96 7.91
CA ASN A 795 -4.37 6.67 6.72
C ASN A 795 -5.11 5.86 5.64
N ILE A 796 -6.31 6.31 5.26
CA ILE A 796 -7.11 5.74 4.16
C ILE A 796 -6.82 6.52 2.87
N SER A 797 -6.51 5.82 1.79
CA SER A 797 -6.22 6.41 0.47
C SER A 797 -6.99 5.72 -0.65
N GLY A 798 -7.08 6.33 -1.83
CA GLY A 798 -7.79 5.77 -2.99
C GLY A 798 -9.31 6.02 -3.02
N ALA A 799 -9.81 7.00 -2.26
CA ALA A 799 -11.23 7.36 -2.24
C ALA A 799 -11.78 7.72 -3.64
N GLU A 800 -10.91 8.21 -4.53
CA GLU A 800 -11.20 8.47 -5.94
C GLU A 800 -11.55 7.24 -6.77
N ASN A 801 -11.20 6.03 -6.30
CA ASN A 801 -11.48 4.76 -6.97
C ASN A 801 -12.90 4.24 -6.69
N ILE A 802 -13.66 4.89 -5.82
CA ILE A 802 -15.05 4.54 -5.51
C ILE A 802 -15.95 4.93 -6.69
N THR A 803 -16.68 3.95 -7.23
CA THR A 803 -17.60 4.13 -8.38
C THR A 803 -19.04 3.77 -8.03
N SER A 804 -20.02 4.08 -8.88
CA SER A 804 -21.42 3.65 -8.68
C SER A 804 -21.64 2.24 -9.23
N SER A 805 -22.57 1.49 -8.62
CA SER A 805 -23.08 0.25 -9.22
C SER A 805 -24.04 0.46 -10.39
N SER A 806 -24.48 1.70 -10.65
CA SER A 806 -25.41 2.04 -11.73
C SER A 806 -24.83 3.06 -12.69
N VAL A 807 -25.15 2.97 -13.98
CA VAL A 807 -24.74 3.97 -14.98
C VAL A 807 -25.51 5.29 -14.88
N VAL A 808 -26.66 5.31 -14.20
CA VAL A 808 -27.46 6.53 -14.04
C VAL A 808 -27.05 7.36 -12.82
N TRP A 809 -26.04 6.90 -12.08
CA TRP A 809 -25.45 7.61 -10.94
C TRP A 809 -23.93 7.64 -11.09
N ASN A 810 -23.33 8.76 -10.69
CA ASN A 810 -21.89 8.92 -10.51
C ASN A 810 -21.56 8.95 -9.02
N ALA A 811 -20.52 8.25 -8.59
CA ALA A 811 -20.03 8.28 -7.22
C ALA A 811 -18.68 9.00 -7.17
N LYS A 812 -18.48 9.84 -6.15
CA LYS A 812 -17.20 10.51 -5.90
C LYS A 812 -16.86 10.45 -4.42
N GLY A 813 -15.78 9.75 -4.07
CA GLY A 813 -15.25 9.72 -2.72
C GLY A 813 -14.47 10.99 -2.36
N SER A 814 -14.54 11.39 -1.10
CA SER A 814 -13.74 12.49 -0.54
C SER A 814 -13.44 12.25 0.94
N THR A 815 -12.26 12.65 1.39
CA THR A 815 -11.88 12.57 2.81
C THR A 815 -12.38 13.81 3.56
N ASP A 816 -13.02 13.59 4.70
CA ASP A 816 -13.50 14.64 5.60
C ASP A 816 -12.37 15.19 6.50
N ALA A 817 -12.69 16.17 7.35
CA ALA A 817 -11.71 16.77 8.26
C ALA A 817 -11.24 15.81 9.39
N SER A 818 -11.96 14.72 9.62
CA SER A 818 -11.66 13.69 10.62
C SER A 818 -10.78 12.56 10.07
N GLY A 819 -10.53 12.54 8.75
CA GLY A 819 -9.80 11.48 8.06
C GLY A 819 -10.69 10.32 7.56
N ASN A 820 -12.00 10.40 7.74
CA ASN A 820 -12.99 9.44 7.23
C ASN A 820 -13.29 9.70 5.75
N VAL A 821 -13.84 8.72 5.04
CA VAL A 821 -14.22 8.86 3.63
C VAL A 821 -15.74 8.96 3.50
N ASP A 822 -16.20 10.06 2.88
CA ASP A 822 -17.58 10.29 2.45
C ASP A 822 -17.73 10.00 0.95
N VAL A 823 -18.95 9.70 0.49
CA VAL A 823 -19.24 9.53 -0.94
C VAL A 823 -20.40 10.42 -1.37
N THR A 824 -20.16 11.27 -2.38
CA THR A 824 -21.22 12.04 -3.04
C THR A 824 -21.73 11.28 -4.27
N MET A 825 -23.02 10.96 -4.27
CA MET A 825 -23.75 10.35 -5.39
C MET A 825 -24.47 11.44 -6.20
N SER A 826 -24.25 11.50 -7.51
CA SER A 826 -24.89 12.47 -8.42
C SER A 826 -25.59 11.77 -9.58
N LYS A 827 -26.86 12.11 -9.85
CA LYS A 827 -27.64 11.48 -10.92
C LYS A 827 -27.18 12.00 -12.30
N ASN A 828 -26.93 11.07 -13.22
CA ASN A 828 -26.75 11.36 -14.64
C ASN A 828 -28.12 11.51 -15.32
N ALA A 829 -28.24 12.43 -16.27
CA ALA A 829 -29.44 12.49 -17.11
C ALA A 829 -29.55 11.21 -17.96
N TYR A 830 -30.75 10.67 -18.12
CA TYR A 830 -30.98 9.51 -18.98
C TYR A 830 -30.53 9.79 -20.42
N THR A 831 -30.65 11.04 -20.89
CA THR A 831 -30.15 11.45 -22.20
C THR A 831 -28.64 11.40 -22.36
N ASP A 832 -27.89 11.55 -21.27
CA ASP A 832 -26.42 11.55 -21.30
C ASP A 832 -25.88 10.12 -21.26
N VAL A 833 -26.66 9.20 -20.70
CA VAL A 833 -26.30 7.77 -20.57
C VAL A 833 -26.82 6.96 -21.76
N ALA A 834 -28.02 7.26 -22.26
CA ALA A 834 -28.61 6.55 -23.40
C ALA A 834 -27.84 6.83 -24.69
N THR A 835 -27.51 5.78 -25.43
CA THR A 835 -26.73 5.88 -26.68
C THR A 835 -27.54 5.55 -27.92
N ASP A 836 -28.75 4.99 -27.75
CA ASP A 836 -29.65 4.68 -28.85
C ASP A 836 -30.57 5.87 -29.16
N ALA A 837 -30.42 6.44 -30.36
CA ALA A 837 -31.19 7.62 -30.76
C ALA A 837 -32.71 7.40 -30.75
N SER A 838 -33.19 6.15 -30.90
CA SER A 838 -34.63 5.83 -30.89
C SER A 838 -35.30 6.06 -29.53
N VAL A 839 -34.53 6.12 -28.44
CA VAL A 839 -35.06 6.34 -27.08
C VAL A 839 -34.80 7.74 -26.54
N ASN A 840 -34.22 8.65 -27.32
CA ASN A 840 -33.89 10.00 -26.86
C ASN A 840 -35.11 10.79 -26.39
N ASP A 841 -36.25 10.65 -27.08
CA ASP A 841 -37.46 11.39 -26.71
C ASP A 841 -38.06 10.88 -25.40
N VAL A 842 -38.06 9.56 -25.14
CA VAL A 842 -38.49 9.02 -23.84
C VAL A 842 -37.48 9.36 -22.73
N ALA A 843 -36.17 9.33 -23.01
CA ALA A 843 -35.14 9.73 -22.04
C ALA A 843 -35.33 11.18 -21.58
N LYS A 844 -35.54 12.12 -22.50
CA LYS A 844 -35.84 13.53 -22.19
C LYS A 844 -37.09 13.69 -21.34
N ALA A 845 -38.15 12.96 -21.68
CA ALA A 845 -39.40 12.99 -20.91
C ALA A 845 -39.20 12.47 -19.49
N LEU A 846 -38.42 11.39 -19.32
CA LEU A 846 -38.10 10.82 -18.00
C LEU A 846 -37.18 11.74 -17.18
N ASP A 847 -36.22 12.42 -17.80
CA ASP A 847 -35.39 13.42 -17.09
C ASP A 847 -36.24 14.60 -16.61
N ALA A 848 -37.15 15.11 -17.45
CA ALA A 848 -38.06 16.20 -17.09
C ALA A 848 -39.12 15.81 -16.04
N GLY A 849 -39.45 14.52 -15.96
CA GLY A 849 -40.44 13.97 -15.04
C GLY A 849 -39.87 13.27 -13.82
N TYR A 850 -38.55 13.36 -13.58
CA TYR A 850 -37.86 12.58 -12.55
C TYR A 850 -38.48 12.78 -11.16
N THR A 851 -38.81 11.68 -10.49
CA THR A 851 -39.37 11.67 -9.14
C THR A 851 -39.06 10.35 -8.43
N ASN A 852 -39.45 10.22 -7.17
CA ASN A 852 -39.29 8.98 -6.42
C ASN A 852 -40.51 8.06 -6.60
N ASN A 853 -40.40 7.07 -7.48
CA ASN A 853 -41.40 6.01 -7.68
C ASN A 853 -40.79 4.71 -8.27
N GLU A 854 -41.62 3.70 -8.54
CA GLU A 854 -41.16 2.38 -9.00
C GLU A 854 -40.50 2.45 -10.38
N LEU A 855 -41.00 3.32 -11.26
CA LEU A 855 -40.43 3.53 -12.60
C LEU A 855 -38.98 4.02 -12.50
N TYR A 856 -38.70 5.09 -11.75
CA TYR A 856 -37.35 5.66 -11.71
C TYR A 856 -36.35 4.80 -10.93
N THR A 857 -36.79 4.19 -9.82
CA THR A 857 -35.95 3.26 -9.05
C THR A 857 -35.54 2.03 -9.86
N SER A 858 -36.44 1.53 -10.72
CA SER A 858 -36.15 0.40 -11.63
C SER A 858 -35.10 0.71 -12.69
N LEU A 859 -34.94 1.98 -13.07
CA LEU A 859 -34.00 2.42 -14.11
C LEU A 859 -32.56 2.60 -13.61
N ASN A 860 -32.29 2.34 -12.33
CA ASN A 860 -30.94 2.28 -11.77
C ASN A 860 -30.22 0.98 -12.18
N VAL A 861 -29.99 0.81 -13.48
CA VAL A 861 -29.39 -0.39 -14.08
C VAL A 861 -27.86 -0.30 -14.15
N GLY A 862 -27.20 -1.44 -14.32
CA GLY A 862 -25.74 -1.55 -14.23
C GLY A 862 -24.99 -1.17 -15.52
N THR A 863 -25.67 -1.15 -16.66
CA THR A 863 -25.05 -0.85 -17.96
C THR A 863 -25.91 0.04 -18.86
N THR A 864 -25.27 0.79 -19.76
CA THR A 864 -25.95 1.58 -20.80
C THR A 864 -26.81 0.71 -21.73
N ALA A 865 -26.38 -0.51 -22.01
CA ALA A 865 -27.14 -1.43 -22.87
C ALA A 865 -28.46 -1.85 -22.21
N GLU A 866 -28.43 -2.15 -20.90
CA GLU A 866 -29.63 -2.42 -20.12
C GLU A 866 -30.54 -1.19 -20.06
N LEU A 867 -29.99 0.02 -19.93
CA LEU A 867 -30.78 1.25 -19.92
C LEU A 867 -31.48 1.46 -21.26
N ASN A 868 -30.77 1.34 -22.39
CA ASN A 868 -31.36 1.43 -23.72
C ASN A 868 -32.49 0.40 -23.91
N SER A 869 -32.28 -0.84 -23.44
CA SER A 869 -33.30 -1.90 -23.48
C SER A 869 -34.54 -1.53 -22.65
N ALA A 870 -34.33 -1.09 -21.40
CA ALA A 870 -35.40 -0.65 -20.52
C ALA A 870 -36.21 0.49 -21.15
N LEU A 871 -35.54 1.52 -21.68
CA LEU A 871 -36.17 2.67 -22.33
C LEU A 871 -36.99 2.27 -23.57
N LYS A 872 -36.54 1.31 -24.39
CA LYS A 872 -37.32 0.78 -25.52
C LYS A 872 -38.58 0.07 -25.07
N GLN A 873 -38.48 -0.74 -24.02
CA GLN A 873 -39.62 -1.47 -23.50
C GLN A 873 -40.66 -0.51 -22.89
N VAL A 874 -40.25 0.44 -22.04
CA VAL A 874 -41.18 1.38 -21.39
C VAL A 874 -41.79 2.38 -22.38
N SER A 875 -41.08 2.78 -23.44
CA SER A 875 -41.63 3.69 -24.46
C SER A 875 -42.72 3.09 -25.33
N GLY A 876 -42.84 1.75 -25.36
CA GLY A 876 -43.77 1.06 -26.26
C GLY A 876 -43.35 1.07 -27.74
N SER A 877 -42.11 1.49 -28.06
CA SER A 877 -41.56 1.45 -29.43
C SER A 877 -41.55 0.06 -30.06
N GLN A 878 -41.49 -0.98 -29.21
CA GLN A 878 -41.51 -2.38 -29.63
C GLN A 878 -42.92 -2.98 -29.71
N ALA A 879 -43.94 -2.26 -29.25
CA ALA A 879 -45.33 -2.71 -29.16
C ALA A 879 -46.06 -2.62 -30.52
N THR A 880 -45.61 -3.43 -31.48
CA THR A 880 -46.09 -3.38 -32.87
C THR A 880 -46.91 -4.59 -33.33
N THR A 881 -46.87 -5.71 -32.60
CA THR A 881 -47.39 -6.99 -33.09
C THR A 881 -48.90 -6.99 -33.22
N VAL A 882 -49.66 -6.47 -32.26
CA VAL A 882 -51.14 -6.48 -32.30
C VAL A 882 -51.72 -5.84 -33.59
N PHE A 883 -51.14 -4.71 -34.04
CA PHE A 883 -51.57 -4.02 -35.25
C PHE A 883 -51.09 -4.70 -36.53
N ARG A 884 -49.95 -5.39 -36.49
CA ARG A 884 -49.46 -6.22 -37.60
C ARG A 884 -50.33 -7.45 -37.81
N GLU A 885 -50.73 -8.12 -36.73
CA GLU A 885 -51.61 -9.29 -36.80
C GLU A 885 -53.00 -8.95 -37.33
N ALA A 886 -53.54 -7.77 -37.00
CA ALA A 886 -54.77 -7.26 -37.61
C ALA A 886 -54.67 -7.14 -39.15
N ARG A 887 -53.52 -6.70 -39.67
CA ARG A 887 -53.26 -6.64 -41.12
C ARG A 887 -53.10 -7.99 -41.77
N VAL A 888 -52.39 -8.93 -41.14
CA VAL A 888 -52.29 -10.32 -41.61
C VAL A 888 -53.67 -10.94 -41.69
N LEU A 889 -54.49 -10.76 -40.66
CA LEU A 889 -55.86 -11.25 -40.62
C LEU A 889 -56.72 -10.66 -41.74
N SER A 890 -56.53 -9.39 -42.07
CA SER A 890 -57.18 -8.73 -43.21
C SER A 890 -56.86 -9.46 -44.53
N ASN A 891 -55.59 -9.76 -44.79
CA ASN A 891 -55.21 -10.55 -45.96
C ASN A 891 -55.85 -11.96 -45.95
N ARG A 892 -55.85 -12.64 -44.80
CA ARG A 892 -56.44 -13.99 -44.67
C ARG A 892 -57.95 -14.00 -44.90
N PHE A 893 -58.67 -12.96 -44.49
CA PHE A 893 -60.08 -12.78 -44.88
C PHE A 893 -60.26 -12.71 -46.40
N SER A 894 -59.38 -11.99 -47.13
CA SER A 894 -59.46 -11.93 -48.62
C SER A 894 -59.32 -13.32 -49.21
N MET A 895 -58.30 -14.04 -48.75
CA MET A 895 -58.00 -15.38 -49.24
C MET A 895 -59.13 -16.37 -48.98
N LEU A 896 -59.69 -16.35 -47.76
CA LEU A 896 -60.81 -17.20 -47.39
C LEU A 896 -62.07 -16.86 -48.20
N ALA A 897 -62.34 -15.58 -48.44
CA ALA A 897 -63.48 -15.14 -49.23
C ALA A 897 -63.33 -15.46 -50.73
N ASP A 898 -62.13 -15.31 -51.29
CA ASP A 898 -61.85 -15.58 -52.70
C ASP A 898 -61.79 -17.07 -53.03
N ALA A 899 -61.43 -17.92 -52.07
CA ALA A 899 -61.53 -19.37 -52.22
C ALA A 899 -62.98 -19.87 -52.31
N ALA A 900 -63.98 -19.06 -51.94
CA ALA A 900 -65.38 -19.47 -52.00
C ALA A 900 -65.86 -19.61 -53.47
N PRO A 901 -66.48 -20.74 -53.85
CA PRO A 901 -66.90 -20.96 -55.23
C PRO A 901 -67.98 -19.96 -55.67
N LYS A 902 -67.92 -19.50 -56.92
CA LYS A 902 -69.04 -18.79 -57.55
C LYS A 902 -70.17 -19.80 -57.80
N VAL A 903 -71.33 -19.61 -57.15
CA VAL A 903 -72.50 -20.48 -57.27
C VAL A 903 -73.67 -19.64 -57.78
N GLY A 904 -73.72 -19.26 -59.06
CA GLY A 904 -74.81 -18.44 -59.64
C GLY A 904 -75.29 -17.31 -58.70
N ASN A 905 -76.60 -17.20 -58.48
CA ASN A 905 -77.23 -16.31 -57.51
C ASN A 905 -77.25 -16.83 -56.04
N GLY A 906 -76.52 -17.90 -55.75
CA GLY A 906 -76.43 -18.56 -54.44
C GLY A 906 -75.42 -17.93 -53.49
N LEU A 907 -75.51 -18.32 -52.21
CA LEU A 907 -74.59 -17.93 -51.14
C LEU A 907 -73.54 -19.03 -50.95
N ALA A 908 -72.26 -18.66 -50.95
CA ALA A 908 -71.15 -19.53 -50.57
C ALA A 908 -70.59 -19.07 -49.21
N PHE A 909 -70.11 -20.02 -48.40
CA PHE A 909 -69.42 -19.72 -47.15
C PHE A 909 -68.20 -20.63 -46.97
N ASN A 910 -67.16 -20.09 -46.34
CA ASN A 910 -65.95 -20.80 -45.94
C ASN A 910 -65.72 -20.59 -44.45
N VAL A 911 -65.29 -21.65 -43.76
CA VAL A 911 -64.98 -21.63 -42.32
C VAL A 911 -63.58 -22.17 -42.07
N VAL A 912 -62.90 -21.58 -41.10
CA VAL A 912 -61.64 -22.03 -40.52
C VAL A 912 -61.86 -22.12 -39.01
N ALA A 913 -61.47 -23.24 -38.41
CA ALA A 913 -61.65 -23.48 -36.99
C ALA A 913 -60.32 -23.32 -36.23
N LYS A 914 -60.42 -22.84 -34.99
CA LYS A 914 -59.34 -22.80 -34.01
C LYS A 914 -58.74 -24.20 -33.79
N GLY A 915 -57.42 -24.27 -33.57
CA GLY A 915 -56.66 -25.52 -33.45
C GLY A 915 -56.26 -26.17 -34.79
N ASP A 916 -56.62 -25.57 -35.92
CA ASP A 916 -56.00 -25.88 -37.20
C ASP A 916 -54.66 -25.12 -37.30
N PRO A 917 -53.53 -25.75 -37.66
CA PRO A 917 -52.25 -25.05 -37.83
C PRO A 917 -52.28 -23.90 -38.86
N ARG A 918 -53.31 -23.84 -39.71
CA ARG A 918 -53.55 -22.76 -40.67
C ARG A 918 -54.29 -21.56 -40.04
N ALA A 919 -54.81 -21.72 -38.83
CA ALA A 919 -55.57 -20.76 -38.03
C ALA A 919 -54.73 -20.07 -36.95
N GLU A 920 -53.41 -19.98 -37.16
CA GLU A 920 -52.44 -19.36 -36.24
C GLU A 920 -51.86 -18.06 -36.80
N LEU A 921 -51.77 -17.04 -35.95
CA LEU A 921 -51.13 -15.74 -36.15
C LEU A 921 -49.85 -15.67 -35.29
N GLY A 922 -49.14 -14.54 -35.32
CA GLY A 922 -47.99 -14.32 -34.45
C GLY A 922 -48.29 -14.48 -32.95
N ASN A 923 -47.25 -14.76 -32.15
CA ASN A 923 -47.34 -14.98 -30.70
C ASN A 923 -48.35 -16.07 -30.30
N ASN A 924 -48.46 -17.15 -31.09
CA ASN A 924 -49.37 -18.28 -30.88
C ASN A 924 -50.85 -17.86 -30.75
N THR A 925 -51.22 -16.76 -31.41
CA THR A 925 -52.62 -16.32 -31.43
C THR A 925 -53.41 -17.20 -32.39
N GLU A 926 -54.48 -17.85 -31.93
CA GLU A 926 -55.33 -18.68 -32.77
C GLU A 926 -56.67 -17.98 -33.04
N TYR A 927 -57.36 -18.38 -34.11
CA TYR A 927 -58.66 -17.81 -34.45
C TYR A 927 -59.67 -18.79 -35.07
N ASP A 928 -60.95 -18.51 -34.83
CA ASP A 928 -62.06 -19.05 -35.63
C ASP A 928 -62.46 -18.00 -36.67
N MET A 929 -62.63 -18.37 -37.94
CA MET A 929 -63.01 -17.44 -39.02
C MET A 929 -64.13 -17.98 -39.91
N LEU A 930 -65.08 -17.11 -40.25
CA LEU A 930 -66.14 -17.34 -41.24
C LEU A 930 -66.07 -16.24 -42.31
N ALA A 931 -66.13 -16.63 -43.59
CA ALA A 931 -66.32 -15.71 -44.71
C ALA A 931 -67.51 -16.15 -45.57
N LEU A 932 -68.40 -15.20 -45.88
CA LEU A 932 -69.59 -15.35 -46.72
C LEU A 932 -69.37 -14.59 -48.03
N ARG A 933 -69.81 -15.16 -49.15
CA ARG A 933 -69.78 -14.52 -50.47
C ARG A 933 -71.05 -14.80 -51.25
N LYS A 934 -71.67 -13.76 -51.80
CA LYS A 934 -72.78 -13.86 -52.75
C LYS A 934 -72.44 -13.09 -54.03
N THR A 935 -72.54 -13.73 -55.18
CA THR A 935 -72.37 -13.07 -56.48
C THR A 935 -73.73 -12.94 -57.17
N ILE A 936 -73.97 -11.79 -57.81
CA ILE A 936 -75.20 -11.46 -58.51
C ILE A 936 -74.81 -10.96 -59.90
N ASP A 937 -75.41 -11.53 -60.94
CA ASP A 937 -75.28 -11.00 -62.29
C ASP A 937 -76.20 -9.78 -62.43
N LEU A 938 -75.62 -8.59 -62.61
CA LEU A 938 -76.36 -7.33 -62.76
C LEU A 938 -76.89 -7.17 -64.20
N SER A 939 -76.13 -7.66 -65.18
CA SER A 939 -76.48 -7.73 -66.61
C SER A 939 -75.66 -8.82 -67.27
N GLU A 940 -75.85 -9.09 -68.57
CA GLU A 940 -75.03 -10.06 -69.33
C GLU A 940 -73.52 -9.78 -69.23
N ASN A 941 -73.13 -8.52 -69.05
CA ASN A 941 -71.73 -8.06 -69.02
C ASN A 941 -71.28 -7.50 -67.66
N GLN A 942 -72.07 -7.66 -66.58
CA GLN A 942 -71.70 -7.12 -65.27
C GLN A 942 -72.07 -8.05 -64.12
N THR A 943 -71.15 -8.23 -63.17
CA THR A 943 -71.39 -8.99 -61.94
C THR A 943 -71.01 -8.19 -60.70
N MET A 944 -71.71 -8.43 -59.59
CA MET A 944 -71.44 -7.84 -58.28
C MET A 944 -71.31 -8.94 -57.23
N SER A 945 -70.20 -8.99 -56.51
CA SER A 945 -70.00 -9.87 -55.35
C SER A 945 -70.06 -9.07 -54.04
N LEU A 946 -70.89 -9.51 -53.11
CA LEU A 946 -70.93 -9.05 -51.73
C LEU A 946 -70.19 -10.07 -50.84
N GLU A 947 -69.30 -9.60 -49.98
CA GLU A 947 -68.49 -10.40 -49.07
C GLU A 947 -68.62 -9.88 -47.64
N TYR A 948 -68.70 -10.80 -46.68
CA TYR A 948 -68.71 -10.46 -45.25
C TYR A 948 -68.00 -11.56 -44.47
N GLY A 949 -67.22 -11.22 -43.46
CA GLY A 949 -66.66 -12.21 -42.57
C GLY A 949 -66.41 -11.71 -41.17
N ILE A 950 -66.23 -12.67 -40.27
CA ILE A 950 -65.96 -12.45 -38.85
C ILE A 950 -64.92 -13.46 -38.38
N ALA A 951 -64.03 -13.00 -37.49
CA ALA A 951 -63.08 -13.84 -36.80
C ALA A 951 -63.08 -13.52 -35.31
N ARG A 952 -62.97 -14.56 -34.48
CA ARG A 952 -62.72 -14.45 -33.03
C ARG A 952 -61.30 -14.91 -32.76
N LEU A 953 -60.54 -14.10 -32.03
CA LEU A 953 -59.14 -14.36 -31.70
C LEU A 953 -58.99 -14.72 -30.23
N ASP A 954 -57.99 -15.55 -29.95
CA ASP A 954 -57.58 -15.97 -28.60
C ASP A 954 -56.07 -16.18 -28.59
N GLY A 955 -55.37 -15.60 -27.62
CA GLY A 955 -53.91 -15.62 -27.59
C GLY A 955 -53.33 -15.41 -26.20
N ASP A 956 -52.03 -15.69 -26.06
CA ASP A 956 -51.32 -15.65 -24.77
C ASP A 956 -50.65 -14.29 -24.50
N GLY A 957 -50.86 -13.28 -25.35
CA GLY A 957 -50.22 -11.98 -25.22
C GLY A 957 -48.77 -11.96 -25.72
N ALA A 958 -47.98 -11.02 -25.21
CA ALA A 958 -46.60 -10.81 -25.66
C ALA A 958 -45.66 -11.94 -25.22
N GLN A 959 -44.89 -12.49 -26.17
CA GLN A 959 -43.87 -13.52 -25.90
C GLN A 959 -42.45 -12.93 -25.70
N LYS A 960 -42.28 -11.63 -25.97
CA LYS A 960 -41.02 -10.90 -25.83
C LYS A 960 -41.22 -9.62 -25.04
N ALA A 961 -40.26 -9.28 -24.19
CA ALA A 961 -40.26 -8.04 -23.44
C ALA A 961 -40.25 -6.83 -24.40
N GLY A 962 -41.11 -5.85 -24.13
CA GLY A 962 -41.38 -4.65 -24.93
C GLY A 962 -42.44 -4.82 -26.02
N ASP A 963 -42.76 -6.05 -26.44
CA ASP A 963 -43.76 -6.34 -27.47
C ASP A 963 -45.19 -6.35 -26.90
N ASN A 964 -46.20 -6.21 -27.77
CA ASN A 964 -47.62 -6.35 -27.44
C ASN A 964 -48.29 -7.48 -28.24
N GLY A 965 -48.73 -8.54 -27.57
CA GLY A 965 -49.42 -9.65 -28.23
C GLY A 965 -50.94 -9.54 -28.12
N VAL A 966 -51.66 -10.23 -29.00
CA VAL A 966 -53.12 -10.39 -28.88
C VAL A 966 -53.42 -11.34 -27.72
N THR A 967 -54.34 -10.95 -26.85
CA THR A 967 -54.89 -11.81 -25.79
C THR A 967 -56.32 -12.24 -26.09
N GLY A 968 -57.01 -11.54 -26.99
CA GLY A 968 -58.37 -11.87 -27.39
C GLY A 968 -58.96 -10.86 -28.38
N GLY A 969 -60.25 -11.01 -28.67
CA GLY A 969 -61.04 -10.02 -29.41
C GLY A 969 -61.70 -10.54 -30.67
N TYR A 970 -62.22 -9.62 -31.49
CA TYR A 970 -62.98 -9.92 -32.69
C TYR A 970 -62.60 -9.02 -33.85
N SER A 971 -62.60 -9.58 -35.06
CA SER A 971 -62.39 -8.85 -36.31
C SER A 971 -63.49 -9.14 -37.29
N GLN A 972 -63.88 -8.14 -38.09
CA GLN A 972 -64.93 -8.26 -39.09
C GLN A 972 -64.49 -7.59 -40.39
N PHE A 973 -64.93 -8.11 -41.54
CA PHE A 973 -64.73 -7.46 -42.82
C PHE A 973 -66.00 -7.41 -43.65
N PHE A 974 -66.10 -6.40 -44.50
CA PHE A 974 -67.11 -6.26 -45.53
C PHE A 974 -66.45 -5.92 -46.87
N GLY A 975 -66.82 -6.63 -47.93
CA GLY A 975 -66.28 -6.46 -49.27
C GLY A 975 -67.37 -6.32 -50.33
N LEU A 976 -67.12 -5.47 -51.32
CA LEU A 976 -67.97 -5.28 -52.50
C LEU A 976 -67.09 -5.30 -53.75
N LYS A 977 -67.27 -6.29 -54.62
CA LYS A 977 -66.53 -6.43 -55.88
C LYS A 977 -67.46 -6.26 -57.07
N HIS A 978 -67.14 -5.36 -57.98
CA HIS A 978 -67.85 -5.15 -59.25
C HIS A 978 -66.93 -5.54 -60.40
N GLN A 979 -67.40 -6.41 -61.29
CA GLN A 979 -66.70 -6.79 -62.51
C GLN A 979 -67.56 -6.44 -63.71
N MET A 980 -66.97 -5.70 -64.66
CA MET A 980 -67.57 -5.34 -65.94
C MET A 980 -66.77 -5.97 -67.09
N SER A 981 -67.43 -6.75 -67.93
CA SER A 981 -66.86 -7.41 -69.09
C SER A 981 -67.15 -6.61 -70.37
N PHE A 982 -66.17 -6.52 -71.27
CA PHE A 982 -66.27 -5.85 -72.56
C PHE A 982 -66.16 -6.87 -73.71
N ASP A 983 -66.83 -6.60 -74.84
CA ASP A 983 -66.93 -7.51 -75.99
C ASP A 983 -65.57 -7.93 -76.58
N ASN A 984 -64.50 -7.16 -76.33
CA ASN A 984 -63.13 -7.43 -76.77
C ASN A 984 -62.35 -8.38 -75.83
N GLY A 985 -63.03 -9.01 -74.87
CA GLY A 985 -62.46 -9.94 -73.90
C GLY A 985 -61.75 -9.29 -72.71
N MET A 986 -61.91 -7.97 -72.52
CA MET A 986 -61.35 -7.22 -71.40
C MET A 986 -62.34 -7.18 -70.23
N ASN A 987 -61.83 -7.19 -69.00
CA ASN A 987 -62.59 -7.04 -67.77
C ASN A 987 -62.07 -5.84 -66.99
N TRP A 988 -62.97 -5.07 -66.39
CA TRP A 988 -62.65 -4.02 -65.42
C TRP A 988 -63.19 -4.44 -64.06
N ASN A 989 -62.29 -4.61 -63.10
CA ASN A 989 -62.60 -5.07 -61.75
C ASN A 989 -62.41 -3.92 -60.76
N ASN A 990 -63.42 -3.66 -59.94
CA ASN A 990 -63.34 -2.75 -58.81
C ASN A 990 -63.67 -3.53 -57.53
N ALA A 991 -62.93 -3.32 -56.46
CA ALA A 991 -63.17 -3.90 -55.15
C ALA A 991 -63.07 -2.82 -54.08
N LEU A 992 -64.12 -2.68 -53.26
CA LEU A 992 -64.11 -1.86 -52.05
C LEU A 992 -64.19 -2.79 -50.84
N ARG A 993 -63.34 -2.58 -49.85
CA ARG A 993 -63.25 -3.41 -48.66
C ARG A 993 -63.08 -2.56 -47.41
N TYR A 994 -63.73 -2.97 -46.34
CA TYR A 994 -63.67 -2.31 -45.04
C TYR A 994 -63.62 -3.32 -43.89
N ASP A 995 -62.60 -3.21 -43.04
CA ASP A 995 -62.32 -4.12 -41.93
C ASP A 995 -62.33 -3.36 -40.61
N VAL A 996 -62.82 -4.01 -39.56
CA VAL A 996 -62.83 -3.50 -38.19
C VAL A 996 -62.30 -4.58 -37.26
N HIS A 997 -61.20 -4.27 -36.57
CA HIS A 997 -60.55 -5.11 -35.57
C HIS A 997 -60.72 -4.47 -34.20
N ASN A 998 -61.29 -5.20 -33.24
CA ASN A 998 -61.30 -4.84 -31.83
C ASN A 998 -60.58 -5.97 -31.08
N LEU A 999 -59.33 -5.73 -30.69
CA LEU A 999 -58.43 -6.74 -30.15
C LEU A 999 -58.03 -6.38 -28.73
N ASP A 1000 -57.99 -7.37 -27.84
CA ASP A 1000 -57.41 -7.25 -26.51
C ASP A 1000 -55.92 -7.56 -26.62
N SER A 1001 -55.08 -6.84 -25.88
CA SER A 1001 -53.62 -6.97 -25.97
C SER A 1001 -52.93 -6.80 -24.63
N SER A 1002 -51.77 -7.43 -24.47
CA SER A 1002 -50.89 -7.22 -23.30
C SER A 1002 -49.45 -6.98 -23.74
N ARG A 1003 -48.80 -6.00 -23.10
CA ARG A 1003 -47.38 -5.65 -23.27
C ARG A 1003 -46.56 -6.19 -22.10
N SER A 1004 -45.50 -6.93 -22.38
CA SER A 1004 -44.57 -7.43 -21.36
C SER A 1004 -43.44 -6.43 -21.12
N ILE A 1005 -43.04 -6.19 -19.88
CA ILE A 1005 -41.92 -5.31 -19.50
C ILE A 1005 -41.00 -6.10 -18.57
N ALA A 1006 -39.81 -6.42 -19.04
CA ALA A 1006 -38.82 -7.20 -18.29
C ALA A 1006 -37.39 -6.67 -18.52
N PHE A 1007 -36.84 -6.02 -17.49
CA PHE A 1007 -35.45 -5.58 -17.45
C PHE A 1007 -34.94 -5.52 -16.01
N SER A 1008 -33.68 -5.89 -15.77
CA SER A 1008 -33.10 -5.99 -14.42
C SER A 1008 -34.02 -6.83 -13.51
N ASN A 1009 -34.40 -6.31 -12.34
CA ASN A 1009 -35.33 -6.94 -11.40
C ASN A 1009 -36.81 -6.56 -11.63
N THR A 1010 -37.13 -5.90 -12.74
CA THR A 1010 -38.49 -5.46 -13.07
C THR A 1010 -39.17 -6.46 -13.97
N ASN A 1011 -40.36 -6.90 -13.60
CA ASN A 1011 -41.22 -7.77 -14.40
C ASN A 1011 -42.68 -7.32 -14.27
N LYS A 1012 -43.26 -6.76 -15.34
CA LYS A 1012 -44.63 -6.20 -15.37
C LYS A 1012 -45.35 -6.63 -16.65
N THR A 1013 -46.67 -6.67 -16.59
CA THR A 1013 -47.56 -6.89 -17.75
C THR A 1013 -48.59 -5.76 -17.79
N ALA A 1014 -48.71 -5.09 -18.93
CA ALA A 1014 -49.59 -3.96 -19.14
C ALA A 1014 -50.68 -4.33 -20.15
N ASP A 1015 -51.94 -4.38 -19.72
CA ASP A 1015 -53.07 -4.83 -20.54
C ASP A 1015 -53.78 -3.64 -21.21
N THR A 1016 -54.35 -3.83 -22.40
CA THR A 1016 -55.11 -2.79 -23.10
C THR A 1016 -56.08 -3.38 -24.13
N ASP A 1017 -57.01 -2.55 -24.60
CA ASP A 1017 -57.96 -2.87 -25.67
C ASP A 1017 -57.66 -1.94 -26.85
N VAL A 1018 -57.38 -2.51 -28.04
CA VAL A 1018 -57.01 -1.75 -29.25
C VAL A 1018 -58.06 -1.90 -30.35
N LYS A 1019 -58.21 -0.83 -31.15
CA LYS A 1019 -59.10 -0.81 -32.31
C LYS A 1019 -58.33 -0.44 -33.56
N GLN A 1020 -58.49 -1.20 -34.64
CA GLN A 1020 -57.96 -0.86 -35.96
C GLN A 1020 -59.09 -0.92 -37.00
N GLN A 1021 -59.12 0.04 -37.92
CA GLN A 1021 -60.01 0.06 -39.06
C GLN A 1021 -59.18 0.10 -40.33
N TYR A 1022 -59.54 -0.69 -41.34
CA TYR A 1022 -58.81 -0.77 -42.60
C TYR A 1022 -59.79 -0.59 -43.77
N LEU A 1023 -59.51 0.35 -44.66
CA LEU A 1023 -60.27 0.61 -45.87
C LEU A 1023 -59.38 0.38 -47.09
N GLU A 1024 -59.81 -0.47 -48.01
CA GLU A 1024 -59.11 -0.74 -49.26
C GLU A 1024 -60.03 -0.50 -50.46
N PHE A 1025 -59.55 0.25 -51.44
CA PHE A 1025 -60.16 0.35 -52.76
C PHE A 1025 -59.17 -0.08 -53.83
N ARG A 1026 -59.52 -1.13 -54.57
CA ARG A 1026 -58.72 -1.69 -55.66
C ARG A 1026 -59.47 -1.54 -56.97
N SER A 1027 -58.77 -1.08 -58.01
CA SER A 1027 -59.34 -0.95 -59.36
C SER A 1027 -58.31 -1.39 -60.38
N GLU A 1028 -58.68 -2.34 -61.25
CA GLU A 1028 -57.77 -2.97 -62.20
C GLU A 1028 -58.46 -3.36 -63.52
N GLY A 1029 -57.68 -3.31 -64.60
CA GLY A 1029 -58.05 -3.86 -65.89
C GLY A 1029 -57.36 -5.20 -66.11
N ALA A 1030 -58.11 -6.21 -66.54
CA ALA A 1030 -57.61 -7.55 -66.83
C ALA A 1030 -58.03 -7.99 -68.24
N LYS A 1031 -57.20 -8.77 -68.94
CA LYS A 1031 -57.58 -9.37 -70.23
C LYS A 1031 -57.19 -10.83 -70.25
N THR A 1032 -58.14 -11.72 -70.51
CA THR A 1032 -57.87 -13.16 -70.57
C THR A 1032 -57.56 -13.58 -72.01
N PHE A 1033 -56.43 -14.26 -72.19
CA PHE A 1033 -56.00 -14.90 -73.43
C PHE A 1033 -56.04 -16.42 -73.26
N GLU A 1034 -56.46 -17.14 -74.29
CA GLU A 1034 -56.43 -18.61 -74.32
C GLU A 1034 -55.47 -19.08 -75.43
N PRO A 1035 -54.14 -19.07 -75.18
CA PRO A 1035 -53.13 -19.40 -76.20
C PRO A 1035 -53.18 -20.86 -76.67
N SER A 1036 -53.71 -21.77 -75.85
CA SER A 1036 -53.95 -23.17 -76.20
C SER A 1036 -55.18 -23.68 -75.45
N GLU A 1037 -55.85 -24.71 -75.97
CA GLU A 1037 -57.03 -25.30 -75.33
C GLU A 1037 -56.74 -25.64 -73.85
N GLY A 1038 -57.54 -25.05 -72.94
CA GLY A 1038 -57.42 -25.30 -71.50
C GLY A 1038 -56.38 -24.46 -70.76
N LEU A 1039 -55.55 -23.65 -71.42
CA LEU A 1039 -54.62 -22.71 -70.77
C LEU A 1039 -55.12 -21.27 -70.92
N LYS A 1040 -55.44 -20.62 -69.80
CA LYS A 1040 -55.83 -19.21 -69.74
C LYS A 1040 -54.73 -18.38 -69.06
N VAL A 1041 -54.37 -17.28 -69.71
CA VAL A 1041 -53.38 -16.31 -69.24
C VAL A 1041 -54.07 -14.96 -69.11
N THR A 1042 -54.12 -14.42 -67.89
CA THR A 1042 -54.80 -13.17 -67.56
C THR A 1042 -53.81 -12.18 -66.95
N PRO A 1043 -53.10 -11.37 -67.76
CA PRO A 1043 -52.41 -10.20 -67.25
C PRO A 1043 -53.43 -9.16 -66.76
N TYR A 1044 -53.06 -8.45 -65.69
CA TYR A 1044 -53.83 -7.35 -65.14
C TYR A 1044 -52.92 -6.25 -64.58
N ALA A 1045 -53.43 -5.02 -64.58
CA ALA A 1045 -52.75 -3.88 -63.98
C ALA A 1045 -53.78 -2.90 -63.39
N GLY A 1046 -53.43 -2.24 -62.30
CA GLY A 1046 -54.34 -1.40 -61.54
C GLY A 1046 -53.68 -0.61 -60.41
N VAL A 1047 -54.51 -0.06 -59.54
CA VAL A 1047 -54.12 0.71 -58.35
C VAL A 1047 -54.88 0.24 -57.12
N LYS A 1048 -54.23 0.33 -55.96
CA LYS A 1048 -54.77 -0.02 -54.64
C LYS A 1048 -54.63 1.17 -53.71
N LEU A 1049 -55.73 1.76 -53.26
CA LEU A 1049 -55.74 2.76 -52.19
C LEU A 1049 -56.03 2.03 -50.87
N ARG A 1050 -55.17 2.23 -49.87
CA ARG A 1050 -55.32 1.71 -48.51
C ARG A 1050 -55.35 2.84 -47.50
N HIS A 1051 -56.23 2.76 -46.53
CA HIS A 1051 -56.29 3.69 -45.40
C HIS A 1051 -56.55 2.92 -44.10
N THR A 1052 -55.61 3.00 -43.16
CA THR A 1052 -55.67 2.36 -41.84
C THR A 1052 -55.83 3.42 -40.76
N LEU A 1053 -56.78 3.23 -39.85
CA LEU A 1053 -56.94 4.04 -38.64
C LEU A 1053 -56.71 3.17 -37.41
N GLU A 1054 -55.74 3.55 -36.59
CA GLU A 1054 -55.41 2.90 -35.32
C GLU A 1054 -55.92 3.77 -34.16
N GLY A 1055 -56.76 3.21 -33.31
CA GLY A 1055 -57.27 3.88 -32.12
C GLY A 1055 -56.15 4.20 -31.12
N GLY A 1056 -56.32 5.31 -30.40
CA GLY A 1056 -55.54 5.54 -29.18
C GLY A 1056 -55.97 4.55 -28.10
N TYR A 1057 -55.06 4.25 -27.19
CA TYR A 1057 -55.29 3.29 -26.11
C TYR A 1057 -54.57 3.71 -24.83
N GLN A 1058 -55.06 3.20 -23.70
CA GLN A 1058 -54.46 3.38 -22.39
C GLN A 1058 -54.31 2.01 -21.75
N GLU A 1059 -53.11 1.73 -21.25
CA GLU A 1059 -52.81 0.47 -20.58
C GLU A 1059 -53.21 0.49 -19.09
N ARG A 1060 -53.40 -0.71 -18.54
CA ARG A 1060 -53.75 -0.97 -17.13
C ARG A 1060 -52.89 -2.11 -16.56
N ASN A 1061 -52.90 -2.25 -15.24
CA ASN A 1061 -52.27 -3.32 -14.46
C ASN A 1061 -50.73 -3.31 -14.33
N ALA A 1062 -50.01 -2.32 -14.89
CA ALA A 1062 -48.56 -2.18 -14.75
C ALA A 1062 -48.09 -1.01 -13.87
N GLY A 1063 -48.99 -0.35 -13.11
CA GLY A 1063 -48.64 0.75 -12.20
C GLY A 1063 -48.01 1.95 -12.91
N ASP A 1064 -46.84 2.38 -12.44
CA ASP A 1064 -46.06 3.50 -12.99
C ASP A 1064 -45.63 3.29 -14.47
N PHE A 1065 -45.69 2.04 -14.96
CA PHE A 1065 -45.28 1.65 -16.30
C PHE A 1065 -46.41 1.65 -17.33
N ASN A 1066 -47.66 1.94 -16.93
CA ASN A 1066 -48.80 2.01 -17.83
C ASN A 1066 -48.58 3.10 -18.89
N LEU A 1067 -48.68 2.73 -20.17
CA LEU A 1067 -48.54 3.63 -21.32
C LEU A 1067 -49.90 4.15 -21.78
N SER A 1068 -49.98 5.43 -22.10
CA SER A 1068 -51.10 6.04 -22.83
C SER A 1068 -50.61 6.49 -24.19
N MET A 1069 -51.26 6.06 -25.28
CA MET A 1069 -50.85 6.28 -26.66
C MET A 1069 -51.98 6.93 -27.46
N ASN A 1070 -51.69 7.97 -28.24
CA ASN A 1070 -52.68 8.58 -29.11
C ASN A 1070 -53.02 7.70 -30.34
N SER A 1071 -54.07 8.10 -31.07
CA SER A 1071 -54.50 7.45 -32.31
C SER A 1071 -53.52 7.70 -33.45
N GLY A 1072 -53.38 6.71 -34.35
CA GLY A 1072 -52.58 6.80 -35.56
C GLY A 1072 -53.42 6.64 -36.83
N SER A 1073 -52.87 7.09 -37.96
CA SER A 1073 -53.41 6.85 -39.29
C SER A 1073 -52.31 6.57 -40.30
N GLU A 1074 -52.60 5.70 -41.26
CA GLU A 1074 -51.70 5.34 -42.35
C GLU A 1074 -52.49 5.35 -43.67
N THR A 1075 -51.95 5.99 -44.71
CA THR A 1075 -52.54 6.01 -46.06
C THR A 1075 -51.50 5.65 -47.09
N ALA A 1076 -51.84 4.71 -47.97
CA ALA A 1076 -50.95 4.27 -49.04
C ALA A 1076 -51.70 4.14 -50.36
N VAL A 1077 -51.03 4.47 -51.46
CA VAL A 1077 -51.48 4.15 -52.83
C VAL A 1077 -50.43 3.23 -53.43
N ASP A 1078 -50.83 2.01 -53.77
CA ASP A 1078 -49.95 1.02 -54.40
C ASP A 1078 -50.29 0.88 -55.89
N SER A 1079 -49.26 0.67 -56.69
CA SER A 1079 -49.45 0.15 -58.05
C SER A 1079 -49.60 -1.36 -57.99
N ILE A 1080 -50.46 -1.92 -58.85
CA ILE A 1080 -50.65 -3.37 -58.98
C ILE A 1080 -50.35 -3.76 -60.41
N VAL A 1081 -49.43 -4.71 -60.60
CA VAL A 1081 -49.26 -5.42 -61.85
C VAL A 1081 -49.20 -6.91 -61.53
N GLY A 1082 -49.98 -7.72 -62.24
CA GLY A 1082 -49.98 -9.14 -61.99
C GLY A 1082 -50.35 -9.99 -63.20
N LEU A 1083 -50.13 -11.27 -63.02
CA LEU A 1083 -50.36 -12.31 -64.01
C LEU A 1083 -51.04 -13.48 -63.32
N LYS A 1084 -52.21 -13.86 -63.84
CA LYS A 1084 -52.90 -15.09 -63.45
C LYS A 1084 -52.81 -16.13 -64.57
N LEU A 1085 -52.42 -17.35 -64.21
CA LEU A 1085 -52.34 -18.51 -65.09
C LEU A 1085 -53.32 -19.56 -64.57
N ASP A 1086 -54.23 -20.02 -65.41
CA ASP A 1086 -55.18 -21.10 -65.10
C ASP A 1086 -55.06 -22.19 -66.18
N TYR A 1087 -54.70 -23.41 -65.81
CA TYR A 1087 -54.66 -24.57 -66.70
C TYR A 1087 -55.70 -25.61 -66.28
N ALA A 1088 -56.57 -26.04 -67.19
CA ALA A 1088 -57.57 -27.08 -67.00
C ALA A 1088 -57.35 -28.24 -67.97
N GLY A 1089 -56.89 -29.38 -67.45
CA GLY A 1089 -56.70 -30.62 -68.21
C GLY A 1089 -57.99 -31.42 -68.39
N LYS A 1090 -58.01 -32.30 -69.40
CA LYS A 1090 -59.20 -33.11 -69.75
C LYS A 1090 -59.53 -34.21 -68.72
N ASP A 1091 -58.58 -34.57 -67.84
CA ASP A 1091 -58.71 -35.63 -66.83
C ASP A 1091 -59.15 -35.14 -65.44
N GLY A 1092 -59.76 -33.95 -65.36
CA GLY A 1092 -60.24 -33.37 -64.10
C GLY A 1092 -59.18 -32.66 -63.25
N TRP A 1093 -57.90 -32.72 -63.64
CA TRP A 1093 -56.81 -31.95 -63.02
C TRP A 1093 -56.74 -30.53 -63.57
N SER A 1094 -56.49 -29.57 -62.69
CA SER A 1094 -56.26 -28.17 -63.01
C SER A 1094 -55.19 -27.58 -62.11
N ALA A 1095 -54.45 -26.59 -62.61
CA ALA A 1095 -53.46 -25.84 -61.86
C ALA A 1095 -53.72 -24.35 -62.03
N ASN A 1096 -53.50 -23.57 -60.98
CA ASN A 1096 -53.58 -22.12 -61.01
C ASN A 1096 -52.27 -21.53 -60.46
N ALA A 1097 -51.87 -20.37 -60.95
CA ALA A 1097 -50.79 -19.59 -60.38
C ALA A 1097 -51.10 -18.11 -60.53
N THR A 1098 -50.87 -17.33 -59.47
CA THR A 1098 -50.98 -15.87 -59.49
C THR A 1098 -49.69 -15.26 -59.00
N LEU A 1099 -49.17 -14.29 -59.73
CA LEU A 1099 -48.05 -13.46 -59.31
C LEU A 1099 -48.45 -11.99 -59.45
N GLU A 1100 -48.36 -11.25 -58.35
CA GLU A 1100 -48.69 -9.84 -58.25
C GLU A 1100 -47.57 -9.09 -57.54
N GLY A 1101 -47.25 -7.90 -58.03
CA GLY A 1101 -46.41 -6.99 -57.28
C GLY A 1101 -46.45 -5.55 -57.78
N GLY A 1102 -46.06 -4.64 -56.90
CA GLY A 1102 -45.85 -3.24 -57.25
C GLY A 1102 -45.40 -2.39 -56.04
N PRO A 1103 -44.71 -1.27 -56.28
CA PRO A 1103 -44.30 -0.35 -55.22
C PRO A 1103 -45.47 0.48 -54.66
N ASN A 1104 -45.29 1.01 -53.45
CA ASN A 1104 -46.08 2.14 -52.96
C ASN A 1104 -45.77 3.37 -53.85
N LEU A 1105 -46.78 3.93 -54.50
CA LEU A 1105 -46.71 5.19 -55.24
C LEU A 1105 -46.77 6.41 -54.29
N SER A 1106 -47.44 6.27 -53.15
CA SER A 1106 -47.51 7.26 -52.07
C SER A 1106 -47.70 6.55 -50.74
N TYR A 1107 -47.06 7.05 -49.68
CA TYR A 1107 -47.19 6.54 -48.32
C TYR A 1107 -47.11 7.69 -47.32
N SER A 1108 -48.05 7.75 -46.38
CA SER A 1108 -48.08 8.73 -45.29
C SER A 1108 -48.57 8.07 -44.01
N LYS A 1109 -47.85 8.29 -42.90
CA LYS A 1109 -48.19 7.79 -41.56
C LYS A 1109 -48.09 8.93 -40.55
N SER A 1110 -49.04 9.03 -39.63
CA SER A 1110 -49.02 10.05 -38.57
C SER A 1110 -48.04 9.67 -37.45
N GLN A 1111 -47.34 10.66 -36.88
CA GLN A 1111 -46.51 10.48 -35.69
C GLN A 1111 -47.38 10.16 -34.46
N ARG A 1112 -47.01 9.11 -33.71
CA ARG A 1112 -47.65 8.77 -32.44
C ARG A 1112 -46.89 9.39 -31.27
N THR A 1113 -47.63 9.77 -30.23
CA THR A 1113 -47.12 10.33 -28.96
C THR A 1113 -47.65 9.52 -27.80
N ALA A 1114 -46.82 9.27 -26.80
CA ALA A 1114 -47.19 8.53 -25.60
C ALA A 1114 -46.81 9.25 -24.30
N SER A 1115 -47.37 8.81 -23.17
CA SER A 1115 -46.94 9.16 -21.81
C SER A 1115 -46.98 7.95 -20.89
N LEU A 1116 -46.15 7.99 -19.83
CA LEU A 1116 -46.10 6.97 -18.77
C LEU A 1116 -46.76 7.49 -17.50
N ALA A 1117 -47.52 6.64 -16.81
CA ALA A 1117 -48.18 7.00 -15.55
C ALA A 1117 -47.19 7.53 -14.49
N GLY A 1118 -46.02 6.91 -14.37
CA GLY A 1118 -44.96 7.31 -13.44
C GLY A 1118 -44.16 8.55 -13.84
N ALA A 1119 -44.32 9.05 -15.07
CA ALA A 1119 -43.59 10.22 -15.58
C ALA A 1119 -44.43 11.51 -15.56
N GLY A 1120 -45.56 11.52 -14.84
CA GLY A 1120 -46.43 12.69 -14.71
C GLY A 1120 -47.07 13.10 -16.04
N SER A 1121 -46.95 14.37 -16.42
CA SER A 1121 -47.55 14.94 -17.64
C SER A 1121 -46.62 14.95 -18.86
N GLN A 1122 -45.47 14.26 -18.77
CA GLN A 1122 -44.48 14.26 -19.83
C GLN A 1122 -44.91 13.36 -20.99
N HIS A 1123 -44.81 13.89 -22.21
CA HIS A 1123 -45.13 13.19 -23.45
C HIS A 1123 -43.89 13.03 -24.32
N PHE A 1124 -43.81 11.93 -25.06
CA PHE A 1124 -42.71 11.65 -25.98
C PHE A 1124 -43.22 11.04 -27.29
N ASN A 1125 -42.47 11.22 -28.38
CA ASN A 1125 -42.77 10.59 -29.66
C ASN A 1125 -42.38 9.12 -29.62
N VAL A 1126 -43.16 8.27 -30.30
CA VAL A 1126 -42.88 6.84 -30.44
C VAL A 1126 -42.47 6.54 -31.87
N ASP A 1127 -41.27 6.00 -32.05
CA ASP A 1127 -40.79 5.44 -33.32
C ASP A 1127 -41.04 3.93 -33.31
N ASP A 1128 -41.98 3.46 -34.14
CA ASP A 1128 -42.31 2.04 -34.30
C ASP A 1128 -41.55 1.37 -35.45
N GLY A 1129 -40.59 2.09 -36.06
CA GLY A 1129 -39.71 1.60 -37.11
C GLY A 1129 -40.39 1.29 -38.44
N GLN A 1130 -41.70 1.48 -38.58
CA GLN A 1130 -42.43 1.15 -39.81
C GLN A 1130 -42.26 2.25 -40.86
N LYS A 1131 -41.72 1.88 -42.03
CA LYS A 1131 -41.50 2.80 -43.16
C LYS A 1131 -42.14 2.22 -44.43
N GLY A 1132 -42.81 3.07 -45.20
CA GLY A 1132 -43.30 2.73 -46.54
C GLY A 1132 -42.22 2.82 -47.63
N GLY A 1133 -42.60 2.58 -48.88
CA GLY A 1133 -41.72 2.67 -50.05
C GLY A 1133 -41.13 1.33 -50.52
N GLY A 1134 -41.65 0.21 -50.00
CA GLY A 1134 -41.26 -1.15 -50.40
C GLY A 1134 -42.04 -1.66 -51.61
N ILE A 1135 -41.68 -2.86 -52.09
CA ILE A 1135 -42.49 -3.61 -53.06
C ILE A 1135 -43.46 -4.51 -52.29
N ASN A 1136 -44.75 -4.30 -52.51
CA ASN A 1136 -45.80 -5.18 -52.03
C ASN A 1136 -46.00 -6.31 -53.05
N SER A 1137 -46.25 -7.53 -52.59
CA SER A 1137 -46.31 -8.69 -53.48
C SER A 1137 -47.25 -9.78 -52.97
N LEU A 1138 -47.91 -10.46 -53.89
CA LEU A 1138 -48.67 -11.68 -53.64
C LEU A 1138 -48.27 -12.74 -54.68
N ALA A 1139 -47.80 -13.90 -54.22
CA ALA A 1139 -47.58 -15.07 -55.04
C ALA A 1139 -48.45 -16.21 -54.52
N SER A 1140 -49.16 -16.89 -55.41
CA SER A 1140 -49.90 -18.11 -55.09
C SER A 1140 -49.80 -19.14 -56.20
N VAL A 1141 -49.80 -20.41 -55.81
CA VAL A 1141 -49.84 -21.55 -56.73
C VAL A 1141 -50.77 -22.61 -56.16
N GLY A 1142 -51.65 -23.15 -56.99
CA GLY A 1142 -52.64 -24.13 -56.56
C GLY A 1142 -52.81 -25.27 -57.54
N VAL A 1143 -53.13 -26.45 -57.01
CA VAL A 1143 -53.49 -27.63 -57.81
C VAL A 1143 -54.85 -28.14 -57.33
N LYS A 1144 -55.75 -28.32 -58.29
CA LYS A 1144 -57.12 -28.76 -58.05
C LYS A 1144 -57.43 -30.01 -58.86
N TYR A 1145 -57.96 -31.03 -58.20
CA TYR A 1145 -58.56 -32.19 -58.84
C TYR A 1145 -60.08 -32.14 -58.68
N SER A 1146 -60.82 -32.25 -59.79
CA SER A 1146 -62.28 -32.22 -59.83
C SER A 1146 -62.82 -33.54 -60.40
N SER A 1147 -63.81 -34.14 -59.72
CA SER A 1147 -64.52 -35.34 -60.17
C SER A 1147 -66.01 -35.22 -59.86
N LYS A 1148 -66.84 -35.21 -60.92
CA LYS A 1148 -68.30 -35.02 -60.86
C LYS A 1148 -68.70 -33.82 -59.98
N GLU A 1149 -69.21 -34.09 -58.78
CA GLU A 1149 -69.72 -33.10 -57.84
C GLU A 1149 -68.68 -32.63 -56.81
N SER A 1150 -67.51 -33.26 -56.75
CA SER A 1150 -66.49 -32.97 -55.73
C SER A 1150 -65.22 -32.38 -56.35
N SER A 1151 -64.52 -31.52 -55.61
CA SER A 1151 -63.16 -31.12 -55.96
C SER A 1151 -62.30 -30.91 -54.74
N LEU A 1152 -61.03 -31.31 -54.81
CA LEU A 1152 -60.00 -31.03 -53.81
C LEU A 1152 -59.03 -30.01 -54.40
N ASN A 1153 -58.74 -28.93 -53.67
CA ASN A 1153 -57.79 -27.89 -54.07
C ASN A 1153 -56.74 -27.69 -52.98
N LEU A 1154 -55.48 -27.62 -53.35
CA LEU A 1154 -54.35 -27.31 -52.48
C LEU A 1154 -53.64 -26.08 -53.03
N ASP A 1155 -53.64 -24.98 -52.28
CA ASP A 1155 -53.05 -23.71 -52.65
C ASP A 1155 -51.92 -23.34 -51.67
N ALA A 1156 -50.78 -22.88 -52.17
CA ALA A 1156 -49.71 -22.29 -51.37
C ALA A 1156 -49.57 -20.80 -51.72
N TYR A 1157 -49.31 -19.95 -50.71
CA TYR A 1157 -49.21 -18.50 -50.91
C TYR A 1157 -48.08 -17.85 -50.12
N HIS A 1158 -47.64 -16.71 -50.62
CA HIS A 1158 -46.75 -15.78 -49.95
C HIS A 1158 -47.21 -14.34 -50.23
N TRP A 1159 -47.51 -13.60 -49.17
CA TRP A 1159 -47.96 -12.22 -49.18
C TRP A 1159 -46.97 -11.33 -48.44
N LYS A 1160 -46.72 -10.12 -48.95
CA LYS A 1160 -45.89 -9.12 -48.30
C LYS A 1160 -46.47 -7.71 -48.54
N GLU A 1161 -46.64 -6.94 -47.46
CA GLU A 1161 -47.09 -5.55 -47.48
C GLU A 1161 -46.34 -4.72 -46.43
N ASP A 1162 -45.67 -3.64 -46.84
CA ASP A 1162 -44.98 -2.67 -45.95
C ASP A 1162 -44.05 -3.31 -44.89
N GLY A 1163 -43.38 -4.41 -45.25
CA GLY A 1163 -42.47 -5.16 -44.38
C GLY A 1163 -43.12 -6.28 -43.57
N ILE A 1164 -44.46 -6.35 -43.53
CA ILE A 1164 -45.23 -7.47 -42.99
C ILE A 1164 -45.27 -8.57 -44.05
N SER A 1165 -45.09 -9.83 -43.66
CA SER A 1165 -45.21 -10.97 -44.57
C SER A 1165 -46.03 -12.09 -43.96
N ASP A 1166 -46.88 -12.72 -44.77
CA ASP A 1166 -47.63 -13.91 -44.40
C ASP A 1166 -47.39 -14.99 -45.46
N LYS A 1167 -47.33 -16.25 -45.03
CA LYS A 1167 -47.16 -17.39 -45.94
C LYS A 1167 -47.93 -18.58 -45.39
N GLY A 1168 -48.51 -19.36 -46.27
CA GLY A 1168 -49.34 -20.48 -45.82
C GLY A 1168 -49.74 -21.41 -46.94
N VAL A 1169 -50.44 -22.47 -46.52
CA VAL A 1169 -51.01 -23.50 -47.40
C VAL A 1169 -52.48 -23.69 -47.05
N MET A 1170 -53.36 -23.63 -48.04
CA MET A 1170 -54.80 -23.86 -47.91
C MET A 1170 -55.19 -25.15 -48.61
N LEU A 1171 -55.96 -25.99 -47.92
CA LEU A 1171 -56.55 -27.21 -48.47
C LEU A 1171 -58.07 -27.06 -48.42
N ASN A 1172 -58.70 -27.06 -49.59
CA ASN A 1172 -60.11 -26.84 -49.78
C ASN A 1172 -60.76 -28.11 -50.37
N PHE A 1173 -61.69 -28.72 -49.63
CA PHE A 1173 -62.55 -29.79 -50.16
C PHE A 1173 -63.93 -29.21 -50.48
N LYS A 1174 -64.33 -29.30 -51.74
CA LYS A 1174 -65.63 -28.86 -52.23
C LYS A 1174 -66.49 -30.08 -52.56
N LYS A 1175 -67.75 -30.04 -52.12
CA LYS A 1175 -68.83 -30.91 -52.59
C LYS A 1175 -69.97 -29.99 -53.04
N THR A 1176 -70.38 -30.12 -54.29
CA THR A 1176 -71.55 -29.42 -54.85
C THR A 1176 -72.76 -30.30 -54.58
N PHE A 1177 -73.81 -29.75 -53.96
CA PHE A 1177 -75.06 -30.44 -53.63
C PHE A 1177 -76.18 -30.00 -54.57
#